data_AF-A0AAF0FAC2-F1
#
_entry.id   AF-A0AAF0FAC2-F1
#
_cell.length_a   1.000
_cell.length_b   1.000
_cell.length_c   1.000
_cell.angle_alpha   90.00
_cell.angle_beta   90.00
_cell.angle_gamma   90.00
#
_symmetry.space_group_name_H-M   'P 1'
#
loop_
_entity.id
_entity.type
_entity.pdbx_description
1 polymer ?
#
loop_
_entity_poly.entity_id
_entity_poly.type
_entity_poly.pdbx_seq_one_letter_code
_entity_poly.pdbx_strand_id
1 'polypeptide(L)'
;MSLIQLYMPSESVHAAVTELGELGVVQFKDLHPDAAPFQRTFVSDIRRLDEMQRRVEFLEEQLDREAIAARPLESALPLLGRTDSSRTPLFMEQIAKQLQEHADRIAQMNSSYDSLQKRLQQLEEAKYVIRETAVFFQHAETQPEQVRLSMDSDHDHQPLLSQQRAPGVEGLANAAPPASFDLEFVAGTIDRAQMATLERVLWRALRGNLFMNYAEIQQGFPGPVHDQTVYKNVFVIFAHGTTVLAKIRKIAESMGGALFTVESDESQRDARLHEVLERIEDHENILHSTSAARRAELLKVAESIAAWHDLVRREKLVYGTMNLFQNDPRQKTMVAEGWAPTQDLPRVQLALRRATEDTGAHVSSVMQVLPTNDTPPTYQLTNKFTEGFQAIIDAYGFATYQEVNPGLFAVITFPFLFAVMFGDIGHGILLLLCAGTMVLYEQKLLKTKLDEITSMFFYGRYIILLMGAFAIYTGFIYNDIFSLSMHLWHTGWKWPHKQGALTAEPTGHVYPIGLDPTWHGAENNLVFTNSFKMKMSIVLGVAQMTFALLLNVPNHLHFKRASWIWAELLPQILFLESLFGYLVITIIYKWSVDWSATDANGHSLHNSPPGLLNMLIYMFLKPGNVDPNVQLFPGQASVQMFLLLLALVCVPWMLIAKPYLLYKEHQSKAGYHAVGSSESQQLVQQSDDQQEVFGEEDAANDAHDQQHGEEFEIGEVVIHQIIHTIEFCLGCISNTASYLRLWALSLAHAQLSQVLWDMTIKNVFGMTGLVGAIASMFAFALWFILTIFILCIMEGLSAFLHALRLHWVEAGSKHYEAAGYPFEPLTFRQEENIGWKHARILRSSSARLYATGAEHRLRMLLVGCPGSGKGTLSARIQQKYSVPIITAGDLLRWHTTHNTELGKQASAVIRAGKLMPDETMMELVGQKVQEMDQSDWLLDGFPRTSGQATMLNESLHSKNTPLTLVVNLNVPEDVILQRVLDRWTHIASGRVYNLSFNPPKNPGLDDLTGEPLEKREDDNPATFRKRIESFHAQTEPMIDYFRSISSPAHASKPLLVDLSGRTSNEIWPQLQETIESRFSYLST
;
A
#
# COMPACT_ATOMS: atom_id res chain seq x y z
N MET A 1 16.16 -1.95 23.62
CA MET A 1 15.98 -0.51 23.44
C MET A 1 16.88 0.21 24.41
N SER A 2 17.45 1.32 23.99
CA SER A 2 18.19 2.25 24.86
C SER A 2 17.62 3.63 24.63
N LEU A 3 17.42 4.40 25.70
CA LEU A 3 17.09 5.81 25.59
C LEU A 3 18.37 6.56 25.24
N ILE A 4 18.33 7.28 24.13
CA ILE A 4 19.42 8.14 23.67
C ILE A 4 19.03 9.60 23.82
N GLN A 5 20.00 10.40 24.25
CA GLN A 5 19.92 11.85 24.27
C GLN A 5 20.90 12.39 23.23
N LEU A 6 20.39 13.25 22.35
CA LEU A 6 21.13 13.84 21.25
C LEU A 6 21.29 15.34 21.50
N TYR A 7 22.53 15.82 21.50
CA TYR A 7 22.87 17.23 21.52
C TYR A 7 23.28 17.64 20.11
N MET A 8 22.45 18.46 19.47
CA MET A 8 22.62 18.87 18.07
C MET A 8 22.71 20.39 17.97
N PRO A 9 23.75 20.97 17.35
CA PRO A 9 23.80 22.41 17.06
C PRO A 9 22.64 22.84 16.16
N SER A 10 22.04 24.01 16.40
CA SER A 10 20.88 24.49 15.63
C SER A 10 21.09 24.51 14.10
N GLU A 11 22.34 24.68 13.64
CA GLU A 11 22.70 24.68 12.21
C GLU A 11 22.64 23.28 11.57
N SER A 12 22.95 22.23 12.32
CA SER A 12 23.00 20.85 11.81
C SER A 12 21.76 20.02 12.16
N VAL A 13 20.84 20.53 12.98
CA VAL A 13 19.64 19.78 13.44
C VAL A 13 18.81 19.30 12.26
N HIS A 14 18.54 20.16 11.27
CA HIS A 14 17.70 19.80 10.12
C HIS A 14 18.30 18.65 9.30
N ALA A 15 19.60 18.75 8.99
CA ALA A 15 20.34 17.68 8.31
C ALA A 15 20.40 16.40 9.15
N ALA A 16 20.61 16.52 10.46
CA ALA A 16 20.65 15.38 11.37
C ALA A 16 19.31 14.64 11.44
N VAL A 17 18.19 15.35 11.58
CA VAL A 17 16.85 14.74 11.58
C VAL A 17 16.55 14.08 10.24
N THR A 18 17.00 14.68 9.14
CA THR A 18 16.85 14.11 7.80
C THR A 18 17.62 12.80 7.67
N GLU A 19 18.90 12.76 8.02
CA GLU A 19 19.70 11.54 7.99
C GLU A 19 19.15 10.45 8.92
N LEU A 20 18.65 10.85 10.11
CA LEU A 20 18.00 9.92 11.04
C LEU A 20 16.66 9.39 10.50
N GLY A 21 15.90 10.22 9.77
CA GLY A 21 14.65 9.84 9.12
C GLY A 21 14.84 8.95 7.89
N GLU A 22 15.96 9.07 7.18
CA GLU A 22 16.33 8.11 6.13
C GLU A 22 16.73 6.75 6.71
N LEU A 23 17.41 6.78 7.87
CA LEU A 23 17.87 5.60 8.57
C LEU A 23 16.70 4.82 9.19
N GLY A 24 15.71 5.50 9.80
CA GLY A 24 14.45 4.87 10.21
C GLY A 24 14.49 4.11 11.53
N VAL A 25 15.36 4.51 12.47
CA VAL A 25 15.69 3.69 13.67
C VAL A 25 15.57 4.44 15.00
N VAL A 26 15.17 5.71 14.99
CA VAL A 26 14.97 6.50 16.22
C VAL A 26 13.51 6.91 16.34
N GLN A 27 12.89 6.60 17.47
CA GLN A 27 11.57 7.11 17.85
C GLN A 27 11.76 8.23 18.88
N PHE A 28 11.41 9.46 18.51
CA PHE A 28 11.58 10.61 19.40
C PHE A 28 10.48 10.68 20.45
N LYS A 29 10.85 11.08 21.67
CA LYS A 29 9.94 11.37 22.77
C LYS A 29 9.58 12.86 22.72
N ASP A 30 8.34 13.20 23.07
CA ASP A 30 7.94 14.59 23.23
C ASP A 30 8.51 15.13 24.55
N LEU A 31 9.41 16.12 24.46
CA LEU A 31 10.00 16.79 25.62
C LEU A 31 9.11 17.93 26.16
N HIS A 32 8.03 18.30 25.46
CA HIS A 32 7.12 19.37 25.86
C HIS A 32 5.64 18.91 25.90
N PRO A 33 5.26 18.02 26.84
CA PRO A 33 3.88 17.56 26.96
C PRO A 33 2.90 18.68 27.37
N ASP A 34 3.37 19.66 28.17
CA ASP A 34 2.53 20.73 28.71
C ASP A 34 2.36 21.93 27.75
N ALA A 35 3.20 22.01 26.70
CA ALA A 35 3.16 23.13 25.76
C ALA A 35 2.10 22.89 24.68
N ALA A 36 1.20 23.86 24.51
CA ALA A 36 0.21 23.81 23.44
C ALA A 36 0.89 23.85 22.06
N PRO A 37 0.31 23.20 21.02
CA PRO A 37 0.94 23.10 19.71
C PRO A 37 1.37 24.43 19.08
N PHE A 38 0.66 25.54 19.36
CA PHE A 38 0.95 26.87 18.83
C PHE A 38 2.10 27.60 19.53
N GLN A 39 2.48 27.17 20.73
CA GLN A 39 3.56 27.79 21.53
C GLN A 39 4.94 27.22 21.17
N ARG A 40 4.97 26.14 20.37
CA ARG A 40 6.20 25.46 19.99
C ARG A 40 6.98 26.25 18.93
N THR A 41 8.27 26.00 18.82
CA THR A 41 9.21 26.86 18.08
C THR A 41 9.01 26.84 16.56
N PHE A 42 8.67 25.70 15.94
CA PHE A 42 8.66 25.53 14.48
C PHE A 42 7.27 25.62 13.82
N VAL A 43 6.30 26.24 14.49
CA VAL A 43 4.90 26.29 14.02
C VAL A 43 4.73 27.10 12.73
N SER A 44 5.51 28.16 12.54
CA SER A 44 5.46 28.98 11.32
C SER A 44 5.87 28.19 10.08
N ASP A 45 6.90 27.36 10.20
CA ASP A 45 7.42 26.55 9.09
C ASP A 45 6.47 25.41 8.76
N ILE A 46 5.90 24.76 9.77
CA ILE A 46 4.85 23.74 9.59
C ILE A 46 3.64 24.35 8.86
N ARG A 47 3.18 25.54 9.27
CA ARG A 47 2.04 26.21 8.61
C ARG A 47 2.32 26.55 7.15
N ARG A 48 3.57 26.95 6.82
CA ARG A 48 3.99 27.21 5.45
C ARG A 48 3.96 25.92 4.61
N LEU A 49 4.43 24.80 5.16
CA LEU A 49 4.40 23.50 4.50
C LEU A 49 2.99 22.94 4.36
N ASP A 50 2.10 23.19 5.32
CA ASP A 50 0.67 22.86 5.22
C ASP A 50 0.00 23.63 4.07
N GLU A 51 0.36 24.90 3.88
CA GLU A 51 -0.14 25.67 2.74
C GLU A 51 0.39 25.12 1.41
N MET A 52 1.66 24.73 1.35
CA MET A 52 2.23 24.06 0.16
C MET A 52 1.52 22.72 -0.10
N GLN A 53 1.28 21.92 0.93
CA GLN A 53 0.56 20.64 0.81
C GLN A 53 -0.86 20.87 0.27
N ARG A 54 -1.60 21.84 0.81
CA ARG A 54 -2.94 22.17 0.33
C ARG A 54 -2.95 22.59 -1.14
N ARG A 55 -1.92 23.30 -1.60
CA ARG A 55 -1.77 23.67 -3.02
C ARG A 55 -1.44 22.48 -3.90
N VAL A 56 -0.62 21.53 -3.43
CA VAL A 56 -0.35 20.25 -4.12
C VAL A 56 -1.65 19.46 -4.26
N GLU A 57 -2.40 19.29 -3.18
CA GLU A 57 -3.69 18.58 -3.17
C GLU A 57 -4.69 19.24 -4.14
N PHE A 58 -4.76 20.58 -4.17
CA PHE A 58 -5.57 21.30 -5.15
C PHE A 58 -5.17 20.98 -6.60
N LEU A 59 -3.87 20.92 -6.90
CA LEU A 59 -3.37 20.59 -8.25
C LEU A 59 -3.65 19.12 -8.61
N GLU A 60 -3.53 18.20 -7.66
CA GLU A 60 -3.89 16.79 -7.84
C GLU A 60 -5.39 16.65 -8.14
N GLU A 61 -6.27 17.35 -7.40
CA GLU A 61 -7.71 17.38 -7.71
C GLU A 61 -8.00 17.89 -9.12
N GLN A 62 -7.24 18.88 -9.62
CA GLN A 62 -7.42 19.37 -11.00
C GLN A 62 -6.94 18.35 -12.04
N LEU A 63 -5.86 17.62 -11.76
CA LEU A 63 -5.37 16.55 -12.65
C LEU A 63 -6.36 15.40 -12.74
N ASP A 64 -6.94 15.01 -11.60
CA ASP A 64 -7.97 13.96 -11.53
C ASP A 64 -9.24 14.36 -12.29
N ARG A 65 -9.65 15.63 -12.20
CA ARG A 65 -10.80 16.16 -12.98
C ARG A 65 -10.59 16.06 -14.49
N GLU A 66 -9.36 16.25 -14.98
CA GLU A 66 -9.04 16.10 -16.42
C GLU A 66 -8.62 14.68 -16.82
N ALA A 67 -8.62 13.73 -15.88
CA ALA A 67 -8.15 12.36 -16.06
C ALA A 67 -6.72 12.28 -16.63
N ILE A 68 -5.84 13.20 -16.21
CA ILE A 68 -4.42 13.19 -16.58
C ILE A 68 -3.68 12.37 -15.53
N ALA A 69 -3.11 11.23 -15.95
CA ALA A 69 -2.31 10.40 -15.08
C ALA A 69 -1.00 11.11 -14.70
N ALA A 70 -0.80 11.35 -13.41
CA ALA A 70 0.47 11.84 -12.88
C ALA A 70 1.60 10.82 -13.17
N ARG A 71 2.80 11.32 -13.42
CA ARG A 71 3.97 10.47 -13.66
C ARG A 71 4.37 9.73 -12.37
N PRO A 72 4.66 8.42 -12.41
CA PRO A 72 5.07 7.67 -11.22
C PRO A 72 6.33 8.25 -10.58
N LEU A 73 6.34 8.28 -9.23
CA LEU A 73 7.39 8.88 -8.41
C LEU A 73 8.81 8.44 -8.78
N GLU A 74 9.03 7.15 -9.03
CA GLU A 74 10.33 6.59 -9.44
C GLU A 74 10.92 7.25 -10.69
N SER A 75 10.05 7.67 -11.61
CA SER A 75 10.44 8.31 -12.87
C SER A 75 10.47 9.84 -12.81
N ALA A 76 9.96 10.44 -11.73
CA ALA A 76 9.98 11.88 -11.47
C ALA A 76 11.13 12.29 -10.53
N LEU A 77 11.62 11.38 -9.67
CA LEU A 77 12.77 11.60 -8.78
C LEU A 77 14.05 12.10 -9.50
N PRO A 78 14.40 11.66 -10.71
CA PRO A 78 15.57 12.18 -11.43
C PRO A 78 15.42 13.65 -11.86
N LEU A 79 14.19 14.15 -12.02
CA LEU A 79 13.92 15.53 -12.45
C LEU A 79 14.15 16.55 -11.32
N LEU A 80 14.09 16.11 -10.06
CA LEU A 80 14.41 16.96 -8.90
C LEU A 80 15.89 16.97 -8.54
N GLY A 81 16.74 16.20 -9.23
CA GLY A 81 18.17 16.12 -8.96
C GLY A 81 18.44 15.60 -7.55
N ARG A 82 18.76 14.31 -7.40
CA ARG A 82 19.16 13.73 -6.13
C ARG A 82 20.62 14.08 -5.78
N THR A 83 20.99 15.35 -5.95
CA THR A 83 22.18 15.92 -5.35
C THR A 83 21.76 16.51 -4.01
N ASP A 84 22.60 16.35 -3.01
CA ASP A 84 22.39 16.82 -1.62
C ASP A 84 22.11 18.34 -1.51
N SER A 85 22.21 19.07 -2.63
CA SER A 85 21.80 20.47 -2.81
C SER A 85 20.29 20.76 -2.82
N SER A 86 19.44 19.73 -2.97
CA SER A 86 17.97 19.83 -2.97
C SER A 86 17.35 20.13 -1.59
N ARG A 87 18.17 20.23 -0.54
CA ARG A 87 17.75 20.39 0.86
C ARG A 87 17.97 21.79 1.43
N THR A 88 18.43 22.72 0.60
CA THR A 88 18.68 24.10 1.03
C THR A 88 17.33 24.82 1.22
N PRO A 89 17.12 25.61 2.29
CA PRO A 89 15.89 26.40 2.47
C PRO A 89 15.54 27.28 1.27
N LEU A 90 16.56 27.73 0.51
CA LEU A 90 16.41 28.44 -0.76
C LEU A 90 15.68 27.63 -1.84
N PHE A 91 15.93 26.33 -1.94
CA PHE A 91 15.26 25.47 -2.92
C PHE A 91 13.81 25.22 -2.53
N MET A 92 13.51 25.04 -1.23
CA MET A 92 12.14 24.99 -0.73
C MET A 92 11.36 26.27 -1.05
N GLU A 93 12.01 27.43 -0.92
CA GLU A 93 11.40 28.70 -1.27
C GLU A 93 11.11 28.83 -2.78
N GLN A 94 12.02 28.35 -3.63
CA GLN A 94 11.79 28.30 -5.08
C GLN A 94 10.61 27.40 -5.42
N ILE A 95 10.53 26.21 -4.82
CA ILE A 95 9.39 25.30 -5.04
C ILE A 95 8.10 25.92 -4.53
N ALA A 96 8.09 26.51 -3.35
CA ALA A 96 6.91 27.20 -2.80
C ALA A 96 6.39 28.27 -3.75
N LYS A 97 7.30 29.04 -4.36
CA LYS A 97 6.97 30.06 -5.35
C LYS A 97 6.43 29.45 -6.65
N GLN A 98 7.07 28.40 -7.18
CA GLN A 98 6.59 27.71 -8.38
C GLN A 98 5.19 27.11 -8.17
N LEU A 99 4.96 26.46 -7.03
CA LEU A 99 3.67 25.88 -6.66
C LEU A 99 2.59 26.95 -6.53
N GLN A 100 2.96 28.12 -6.00
CA GLN A 100 2.08 29.30 -5.98
C GLN A 100 1.70 29.75 -7.38
N GLU A 101 2.70 30.01 -8.23
CA GLU A 101 2.49 30.53 -9.58
C GLU A 101 1.63 29.59 -10.42
N HIS A 102 1.87 28.28 -10.34
CA HIS A 102 1.05 27.28 -11.03
C HIS A 102 -0.38 27.20 -10.47
N ALA A 103 -0.54 27.18 -9.14
CA ALA A 103 -1.87 27.13 -8.51
C ALA A 103 -2.69 28.39 -8.84
N ASP A 104 -2.10 29.58 -8.71
CA ASP A 104 -2.76 30.85 -9.02
C ASP A 104 -3.14 30.94 -10.49
N ARG A 105 -2.25 30.52 -11.40
CA ARG A 105 -2.52 30.51 -12.84
C ARG A 105 -3.64 29.55 -13.21
N ILE A 106 -3.65 28.33 -12.65
CA ILE A 106 -4.73 27.36 -12.88
C ILE A 106 -6.05 27.86 -12.28
N ALA A 107 -6.03 28.46 -11.09
CA ALA A 107 -7.21 29.05 -10.47
C ALA A 107 -7.79 30.19 -11.33
N GLN A 108 -6.93 31.07 -11.87
CA GLN A 108 -7.35 32.12 -12.79
C GLN A 108 -7.94 31.54 -14.09
N MET A 109 -7.29 30.55 -14.69
CA MET A 109 -7.77 29.89 -15.91
C MET A 109 -9.10 29.18 -15.69
N ASN A 110 -9.31 28.54 -14.54
CA ASN A 110 -10.57 27.94 -14.16
C ASN A 110 -11.67 29.00 -14.01
N SER A 111 -11.39 30.11 -13.33
CA SER A 111 -12.36 31.21 -13.23
C SER A 111 -12.72 31.80 -14.60
N SER A 112 -11.74 31.94 -15.50
CA SER A 112 -11.98 32.39 -16.87
C SER A 112 -12.80 31.37 -17.65
N TYR A 113 -12.47 30.09 -17.55
CA TYR A 113 -13.21 29.00 -18.19
C TYR A 113 -14.68 28.96 -17.74
N ASP A 114 -14.93 29.02 -16.43
CA ASP A 114 -16.29 29.04 -15.88
C ASP A 114 -17.09 30.27 -16.35
N SER A 115 -16.43 31.43 -16.45
CA SER A 115 -17.07 32.65 -16.94
C SER A 115 -17.43 32.55 -18.44
N LEU A 116 -16.55 31.95 -19.24
CA LEU A 116 -16.78 31.71 -20.66
C LEU A 116 -17.88 30.67 -20.88
N GLN A 117 -17.88 29.58 -20.11
CA GLN A 117 -18.91 28.56 -20.17
C GLN A 117 -20.29 29.12 -19.81
N LYS A 118 -20.39 29.94 -18.76
CA LYS A 118 -21.64 30.65 -18.42
C LYS A 118 -22.12 31.57 -19.54
N ARG A 119 -21.20 32.28 -20.20
CA ARG A 119 -21.54 33.20 -21.30
C ARG A 119 -21.96 32.44 -22.56
N LEU A 120 -21.30 31.34 -22.87
CA LEU A 120 -21.66 30.45 -23.96
C LEU A 120 -23.06 29.86 -23.72
N GLN A 121 -23.33 29.38 -22.50
CA GLN A 121 -24.66 28.90 -22.13
C GLN A 121 -25.75 29.97 -22.32
N GLN A 122 -25.48 31.23 -21.94
CA GLN A 122 -26.42 32.34 -22.19
C GLN A 122 -26.67 32.59 -23.68
N LEU A 123 -25.63 32.48 -24.52
CA LEU A 123 -25.76 32.65 -25.97
C LEU A 123 -26.51 31.48 -26.63
N GLU A 124 -26.26 30.24 -26.19
CA GLU A 124 -27.02 29.07 -26.64
C GLU A 124 -28.50 29.21 -26.27
N GLU A 125 -28.80 29.63 -25.03
CA GLU A 125 -30.17 29.93 -24.61
C GLU A 125 -30.81 31.00 -25.48
N ALA A 126 -30.09 32.09 -25.79
CA ALA A 126 -30.58 33.13 -26.69
C ALA A 126 -30.88 32.59 -28.09
N LYS A 127 -30.01 31.73 -28.64
CA LYS A 127 -30.20 31.06 -29.94
C LYS A 127 -31.50 30.25 -29.96
N TYR A 128 -31.75 29.44 -28.93
CA TYR A 128 -32.99 28.66 -28.84
C TYR A 128 -34.22 29.55 -28.70
N VAL A 129 -34.15 30.62 -27.89
CA VAL A 129 -35.27 31.56 -27.74
C VAL A 129 -35.62 32.24 -29.07
N ILE A 130 -34.62 32.70 -29.83
CA ILE A 130 -34.86 33.34 -31.14
C ILE A 130 -35.44 32.34 -32.15
N ARG A 131 -34.92 31.10 -32.18
CA ARG A 131 -35.40 30.06 -33.10
C ARG A 131 -36.85 29.66 -32.81
N GLU A 132 -37.18 29.38 -31.55
CA GLU A 132 -38.51 28.95 -31.17
C GLU A 132 -39.53 30.10 -31.26
N THR A 133 -39.15 31.32 -30.91
CA THR A 133 -40.02 32.51 -31.11
C THR A 133 -40.38 32.70 -32.58
N ALA A 134 -39.44 32.51 -33.51
CA ALA A 134 -39.72 32.58 -34.95
C ALA A 134 -40.78 31.54 -35.38
N VAL A 135 -40.67 30.30 -34.89
CA VAL A 135 -41.68 29.26 -35.12
C VAL A 135 -43.04 29.69 -34.57
N PHE A 136 -43.10 30.26 -33.37
CA PHE A 136 -44.36 30.74 -32.78
C PHE A 136 -45.00 31.88 -33.58
N PHE A 137 -44.22 32.85 -34.06
CA PHE A 137 -44.75 33.93 -34.91
C PHE A 137 -45.26 33.40 -36.26
N GLN A 138 -44.54 32.46 -36.89
CA GLN A 138 -45.00 31.81 -38.13
C GLN A 138 -46.30 31.02 -37.92
N HIS A 139 -46.47 30.34 -36.78
CA HIS A 139 -47.73 29.66 -36.44
C HIS A 139 -48.87 30.65 -36.17
N ALA A 140 -48.59 31.79 -35.54
CA ALA A 140 -49.57 32.84 -35.30
C ALA A 140 -50.05 33.52 -36.59
N GLU A 141 -49.17 33.68 -37.58
CA GLU A 141 -49.51 34.26 -38.89
C GLU A 141 -50.29 33.28 -39.80
N THR A 142 -50.03 31.98 -39.69
CA THR A 142 -50.68 30.94 -40.53
C THR A 142 -52.05 30.49 -40.02
N GLN A 143 -52.39 30.70 -38.75
CA GLN A 143 -53.70 30.36 -38.16
C GLN A 143 -54.35 31.52 -37.36
N PRO A 144 -54.84 32.59 -38.02
CA PRO A 144 -55.53 33.68 -37.32
C PRO A 144 -56.91 33.29 -36.74
N GLU A 145 -57.56 32.24 -37.25
CA GLU A 145 -58.89 31.82 -36.79
C GLU A 145 -58.87 30.93 -35.55
N GLN A 146 -57.86 30.06 -35.37
CA GLN A 146 -57.78 29.19 -34.18
C GLN A 146 -57.34 29.95 -32.92
N VAL A 147 -56.60 31.06 -33.07
CA VAL A 147 -56.26 31.97 -31.96
C VAL A 147 -57.50 32.67 -31.38
N ARG A 148 -58.59 32.79 -32.16
CA ARG A 148 -59.88 33.33 -31.68
C ARG A 148 -60.80 32.28 -31.04
N LEU A 149 -60.55 30.99 -31.24
CA LEU A 149 -61.48 29.90 -30.91
C LEU A 149 -61.29 29.28 -29.52
N SER A 150 -60.29 29.69 -28.73
CA SER A 150 -60.17 29.26 -27.32
C SER A 150 -61.06 30.08 -26.36
N MET A 151 -62.02 30.87 -26.88
CA MET A 151 -63.01 31.62 -26.09
C MET A 151 -64.46 31.15 -26.32
N ASP A 152 -64.69 29.91 -26.76
CA ASP A 152 -66.04 29.33 -26.83
C ASP A 152 -66.15 28.05 -25.97
N SER A 153 -66.27 28.23 -24.65
CA SER A 153 -67.10 27.37 -23.79
C SER A 153 -67.32 28.03 -22.42
N ASP A 154 -68.49 28.66 -22.31
CA ASP A 154 -69.26 28.89 -21.09
C ASP A 154 -68.56 29.56 -19.88
N HIS A 155 -68.51 30.90 -19.85
CA HIS A 155 -69.15 31.73 -18.83
C HIS A 155 -68.89 33.24 -19.02
N ASP A 156 -69.95 34.03 -18.80
CA ASP A 156 -70.06 35.49 -18.91
C ASP A 156 -68.93 36.28 -18.22
N HIS A 157 -68.08 36.95 -18.99
CA HIS A 157 -67.53 38.30 -18.70
C HIS A 157 -67.06 38.97 -20.00
N GLN A 158 -67.43 40.25 -20.17
CA GLN A 158 -67.41 41.06 -21.39
C GLN A 158 -66.03 41.18 -22.11
N PRO A 159 -66.01 41.29 -23.46
CA PRO A 159 -64.84 41.72 -24.23
C PRO A 159 -64.63 43.25 -24.13
N LEU A 160 -63.42 43.66 -23.76
CA LEU A 160 -63.04 45.06 -23.49
C LEU A 160 -62.68 45.90 -24.74
N LEU A 161 -63.03 45.46 -25.95
CA LEU A 161 -62.53 46.10 -27.19
C LEU A 161 -63.57 46.22 -28.32
N SER A 162 -64.84 46.45 -27.99
CA SER A 162 -65.93 46.57 -28.97
C SER A 162 -66.60 47.96 -29.05
N GLN A 163 -65.92 49.07 -28.72
CA GLN A 163 -66.51 50.40 -28.87
C GLN A 163 -65.57 51.42 -29.52
N GLN A 164 -65.39 51.32 -30.84
CA GLN A 164 -65.33 52.50 -31.72
C GLN A 164 -65.45 52.10 -33.21
N ARG A 165 -66.65 51.70 -33.61
CA ARG A 165 -67.11 51.87 -34.99
C ARG A 165 -68.52 52.47 -34.94
N ALA A 166 -68.60 53.79 -35.03
CA ALA A 166 -69.84 54.45 -35.40
C ALA A 166 -70.06 54.23 -36.92
N PRO A 167 -71.30 53.92 -37.37
CA PRO A 167 -71.58 53.57 -38.74
C PRO A 167 -71.82 54.83 -39.58
N GLY A 168 -71.23 54.89 -40.78
CA GLY A 168 -71.49 55.97 -41.72
C GLY A 168 -70.85 55.76 -43.08
N VAL A 169 -71.69 55.31 -44.02
CA VAL A 169 -71.58 55.44 -45.50
C VAL A 169 -70.59 54.50 -46.21
N GLU A 170 -71.18 53.53 -46.92
CA GLU A 170 -70.56 52.73 -47.98
C GLU A 170 -70.08 53.62 -49.13
N GLY A 171 -68.82 53.46 -49.55
CA GLY A 171 -68.34 54.01 -50.81
C GLY A 171 -66.83 54.07 -50.93
N LEU A 172 -66.30 53.25 -51.85
CA LEU A 172 -64.95 53.20 -52.41
C LEU A 172 -63.88 52.35 -51.70
N ALA A 173 -63.53 51.30 -52.42
CA ALA A 173 -62.43 50.38 -52.22
C ALA A 173 -61.07 51.09 -52.27
N ASN A 174 -60.34 51.00 -51.16
CA ASN A 174 -58.89 50.89 -51.07
C ASN A 174 -58.58 50.40 -49.65
N ALA A 175 -58.59 49.08 -49.47
CA ALA A 175 -58.18 48.46 -48.22
C ALA A 175 -56.67 48.65 -48.06
N ALA A 176 -56.29 49.46 -47.07
CA ALA A 176 -54.96 49.41 -46.48
C ALA A 176 -54.64 47.98 -46.00
N PRO A 177 -53.36 47.55 -45.97
CA PRO A 177 -53.00 46.27 -45.37
C PRO A 177 -53.53 46.23 -43.92
N PRO A 178 -53.92 45.05 -43.40
CA PRO A 178 -54.36 44.94 -42.02
C PRO A 178 -53.25 45.48 -41.12
N ALA A 179 -53.59 46.43 -40.24
CA ALA A 179 -52.66 46.96 -39.25
C ALA A 179 -52.04 45.78 -38.48
N SER A 180 -50.70 45.68 -38.52
CA SER A 180 -49.93 44.76 -37.69
C SER A 180 -50.31 44.99 -36.23
N PHE A 181 -50.79 43.94 -35.57
CA PHE A 181 -51.02 43.96 -34.13
C PHE A 181 -49.64 43.96 -33.44
N ASP A 182 -49.18 45.13 -32.97
CA ASP A 182 -48.03 45.22 -32.06
C ASP A 182 -48.42 44.71 -30.68
N LEU A 183 -48.42 43.38 -30.52
CA LEU A 183 -48.52 42.73 -29.22
C LEU A 183 -47.12 42.71 -28.58
N GLU A 184 -46.96 43.48 -27.51
CA GLU A 184 -45.76 43.41 -26.67
C GLU A 184 -45.68 42.03 -25.98
N PHE A 185 -44.49 41.43 -25.97
CA PHE A 185 -44.28 40.08 -25.43
C PHE A 185 -42.98 39.99 -24.62
N VAL A 186 -42.89 38.94 -23.80
CA VAL A 186 -41.71 38.61 -23.00
C VAL A 186 -41.31 37.18 -23.32
N ALA A 187 -40.07 36.99 -23.78
CA ALA A 187 -39.50 35.68 -24.08
C ALA A 187 -38.31 35.37 -23.16
N GLY A 188 -38.17 34.10 -22.77
CA GLY A 188 -37.09 33.67 -21.90
C GLY A 188 -36.95 32.16 -21.80
N THR A 189 -35.94 31.71 -21.07
CA THR A 189 -35.73 30.31 -20.70
C THR A 189 -35.96 30.11 -19.21
N ILE A 190 -36.44 28.93 -18.83
CA ILE A 190 -36.59 28.54 -17.42
C ILE A 190 -36.29 27.04 -17.26
N ASP A 191 -35.86 26.62 -16.06
CA ASP A 191 -35.74 25.20 -15.73
C ASP A 191 -37.10 24.49 -15.90
N ARG A 192 -37.09 23.32 -16.55
CA ARG A 192 -38.26 22.48 -16.79
C ARG A 192 -39.03 22.18 -15.49
N ALA A 193 -38.33 22.01 -14.37
CA ALA A 193 -38.96 21.74 -13.07
C ALA A 193 -39.81 22.93 -12.55
N GLN A 194 -39.40 24.16 -12.85
CA GLN A 194 -40.04 25.38 -12.36
C GLN A 194 -41.16 25.89 -13.27
N MET A 195 -41.26 25.37 -14.50
CA MET A 195 -42.23 25.78 -15.51
C MET A 195 -43.68 25.72 -15.02
N ALA A 196 -44.11 24.59 -14.44
CA ALA A 196 -45.47 24.43 -13.92
C ALA A 196 -45.79 25.35 -12.73
N THR A 197 -44.77 25.79 -12.01
CA THR A 197 -44.93 26.76 -10.92
C THR A 197 -45.05 28.18 -11.47
N LEU A 198 -44.26 28.53 -12.51
CA LEU A 198 -44.32 29.82 -13.17
C LEU A 198 -45.71 30.08 -13.75
N GLU A 199 -46.27 29.10 -14.45
CA GLU A 199 -47.62 29.17 -15.03
C GLU A 199 -48.67 29.44 -13.94
N ARG A 200 -48.65 28.69 -12.84
CA ARG A 200 -49.60 28.88 -11.71
C ARG A 200 -49.47 30.25 -11.05
N VAL A 201 -48.26 30.76 -10.88
CA VAL A 201 -48.00 32.07 -10.28
C VAL A 201 -48.49 33.19 -11.20
N LEU A 202 -48.18 33.10 -12.50
CA LEU A 202 -48.63 34.07 -13.50
C LEU A 202 -50.14 34.05 -13.68
N TRP A 203 -50.77 32.86 -13.72
CA TRP A 203 -52.23 32.71 -13.80
C TRP A 203 -52.95 33.42 -12.63
N ARG A 204 -52.42 33.27 -11.41
CA ARG A 204 -52.93 33.96 -10.22
C ARG A 204 -52.67 35.46 -10.26
N ALA A 205 -51.48 35.88 -10.71
CA ALA A 205 -51.08 37.28 -10.75
C ALA A 205 -51.81 38.11 -11.81
N LEU A 206 -52.21 37.47 -12.92
CA LEU A 206 -52.92 38.05 -14.07
C LEU A 206 -54.43 37.76 -14.05
N ARG A 207 -54.95 37.12 -12.98
CA ARG A 207 -56.37 36.80 -12.78
C ARG A 207 -57.00 36.02 -13.95
N GLY A 208 -56.28 35.04 -14.49
CA GLY A 208 -56.76 34.20 -15.61
C GLY A 208 -56.49 34.77 -17.01
N ASN A 209 -55.95 35.99 -17.13
CA ASN A 209 -55.59 36.59 -18.41
C ASN A 209 -54.12 36.32 -18.77
N LEU A 210 -53.74 35.04 -18.89
CA LEU A 210 -52.38 34.61 -19.27
C LEU A 210 -52.40 33.89 -20.62
N PHE A 211 -51.74 34.47 -21.62
CA PHE A 211 -51.40 33.78 -22.86
C PHE A 211 -49.90 33.48 -22.87
N MET A 212 -49.58 32.19 -22.68
CA MET A 212 -48.21 31.69 -22.60
C MET A 212 -48.06 30.46 -23.48
N ASN A 213 -47.04 30.46 -24.33
CA ASN A 213 -46.58 29.27 -25.06
C ASN A 213 -45.19 28.90 -24.55
N TYR A 214 -44.88 27.61 -24.53
CA TYR A 214 -43.54 27.13 -24.22
C TYR A 214 -43.13 25.98 -25.14
N ALA A 215 -41.83 25.88 -25.38
CA ALA A 215 -41.18 24.81 -26.12
C ALA A 215 -40.11 24.16 -25.26
N GLU A 216 -39.97 22.84 -25.34
CA GLU A 216 -38.96 22.10 -24.57
C GLU A 216 -37.65 22.03 -25.35
N ILE A 217 -36.52 22.38 -24.70
CA ILE A 217 -35.20 22.19 -25.30
C ILE A 217 -34.76 20.74 -25.04
N GLN A 218 -34.56 19.97 -26.11
CA GLN A 218 -34.16 18.57 -26.00
C GLN A 218 -32.70 18.38 -25.53
N GLN A 219 -31.85 19.38 -25.78
CA GLN A 219 -30.45 19.38 -25.35
C GLN A 219 -30.35 19.76 -23.88
N GLY A 220 -29.68 18.92 -23.08
CA GLY A 220 -29.37 19.23 -21.69
C GLY A 220 -28.17 20.16 -21.59
N PHE A 221 -28.28 21.21 -20.76
CA PHE A 221 -27.16 22.09 -20.46
C PHE A 221 -26.36 21.55 -19.28
N PRO A 222 -25.03 21.70 -19.26
CA PRO A 222 -24.23 21.37 -18.08
C PRO A 222 -24.64 22.29 -16.92
N GLY A 223 -25.03 21.69 -15.81
CA GLY A 223 -25.38 22.39 -14.58
C GLY A 223 -24.16 22.99 -13.86
N PRO A 224 -24.39 23.80 -12.82
CA PRO A 224 -23.32 24.40 -12.01
C PRO A 224 -22.49 23.36 -11.23
N VAL A 225 -23.01 22.14 -11.07
CA VAL A 225 -22.28 20.98 -10.55
C VAL A 225 -22.05 20.03 -11.72
N HIS A 226 -20.80 19.64 -11.93
CA HIS A 226 -20.22 19.09 -13.17
C HIS A 226 -20.83 17.76 -13.69
N ASP A 227 -21.95 17.30 -13.12
CA ASP A 227 -22.56 15.99 -13.40
C ASP A 227 -24.11 16.03 -13.49
N GLN A 228 -24.72 17.22 -13.36
CA GLN A 228 -26.17 17.37 -13.53
C GLN A 228 -26.48 18.09 -14.84
N THR A 229 -27.10 17.39 -15.79
CA THR A 229 -27.66 18.02 -16.98
C THR A 229 -28.99 18.68 -16.63
N VAL A 230 -29.05 20.01 -16.76
CA VAL A 230 -30.27 20.79 -16.54
C VAL A 230 -30.99 20.96 -17.86
N TYR A 231 -32.23 20.51 -17.93
CA TYR A 231 -33.11 20.73 -19.07
C TYR A 231 -33.90 22.01 -18.87
N LYS A 232 -33.94 22.86 -19.91
CA LYS A 232 -34.64 24.14 -19.89
C LYS A 232 -35.75 24.18 -20.91
N ASN A 233 -36.79 24.96 -20.64
CA ASN A 233 -37.87 25.26 -21.56
C ASN A 233 -37.77 26.73 -21.99
N VAL A 234 -38.02 27.01 -23.27
CA VAL A 234 -38.27 28.36 -23.78
C VAL A 234 -39.73 28.69 -23.54
N PHE A 235 -40.02 29.91 -23.07
CA PHE A 235 -41.38 30.41 -22.98
C PHE A 235 -41.52 31.78 -23.64
N VAL A 236 -42.73 32.05 -24.12
CA VAL A 236 -43.16 33.33 -24.68
C VAL A 236 -44.50 33.70 -24.06
N ILE A 237 -44.57 34.88 -23.45
CA ILE A 237 -45.78 35.38 -22.77
C ILE A 237 -46.23 36.67 -23.47
N PHE A 238 -47.49 36.71 -23.89
CA PHE A 238 -48.12 37.88 -24.50
C PHE A 238 -48.95 38.63 -23.46
N ALA A 239 -48.71 39.94 -23.31
CA ALA A 239 -49.48 40.76 -22.37
C ALA A 239 -49.55 42.22 -22.85
N HIS A 240 -50.69 42.88 -22.61
CA HIS A 240 -50.89 44.28 -22.97
C HIS A 240 -50.63 45.19 -21.76
N GLY A 241 -49.70 46.13 -21.91
CA GLY A 241 -49.41 47.18 -20.92
C GLY A 241 -48.07 47.03 -20.22
N THR A 242 -47.33 48.13 -20.16
CA THR A 242 -45.95 48.20 -19.63
C THR A 242 -45.84 47.84 -18.15
N THR A 243 -46.87 48.11 -17.33
CA THR A 243 -46.90 47.77 -15.90
C THR A 243 -47.04 46.27 -15.66
N VAL A 244 -47.80 45.59 -16.53
CA VAL A 244 -48.01 44.13 -16.48
C VAL A 244 -46.76 43.40 -16.94
N LEU A 245 -46.14 43.85 -18.04
CA LEU A 245 -44.87 43.29 -18.53
C LEU A 245 -43.73 43.45 -17.52
N ALA A 246 -43.64 44.60 -16.84
CA ALA A 246 -42.67 44.80 -15.77
C ALA A 246 -42.90 43.83 -14.59
N LYS A 247 -44.16 43.51 -14.28
CA LYS A 247 -44.52 42.53 -13.24
C LYS A 247 -44.17 41.10 -13.67
N ILE A 248 -44.47 40.74 -14.92
CA ILE A 248 -44.12 39.42 -15.50
C ILE A 248 -42.60 39.23 -15.51
N ARG A 249 -41.85 40.26 -15.95
CA ARG A 249 -40.37 40.24 -15.95
C ARG A 249 -39.82 39.94 -14.55
N LYS A 250 -40.29 40.67 -13.53
CA LYS A 250 -39.85 40.46 -12.14
C LYS A 250 -40.20 39.06 -11.60
N ILE A 251 -41.35 38.50 -11.98
CA ILE A 251 -41.76 37.14 -11.58
C ILE A 251 -40.88 36.09 -12.29
N ALA A 252 -40.59 36.27 -13.56
CA ALA A 252 -39.73 35.36 -14.32
C ALA A 252 -38.28 35.40 -13.78
N GLU A 253 -37.72 36.58 -13.50
CA GLU A 253 -36.38 36.74 -12.92
C GLU A 253 -36.28 36.11 -11.52
N SER A 254 -37.30 36.30 -10.66
CA SER A 254 -37.27 35.75 -9.30
C SER A 254 -37.33 34.22 -9.24
N MET A 255 -37.87 33.60 -10.29
CA MET A 255 -37.93 32.14 -10.44
C MET A 255 -36.72 31.56 -11.17
N GLY A 256 -35.70 32.38 -11.46
CA GLY A 256 -34.47 31.95 -12.13
C GLY A 256 -34.59 31.85 -13.66
N GLY A 257 -35.59 32.50 -14.26
CA GLY A 257 -35.74 32.59 -15.71
C GLY A 257 -34.80 33.64 -16.32
N ALA A 258 -34.11 33.28 -17.40
CA ALA A 258 -33.28 34.21 -18.17
C ALA A 258 -34.13 34.83 -19.31
N LEU A 259 -34.20 36.17 -19.33
CA LEU A 259 -35.05 36.89 -20.28
C LEU A 259 -34.21 37.47 -21.42
N PHE A 260 -34.72 37.35 -22.63
CA PHE A 260 -34.06 37.83 -23.84
C PHE A 260 -34.97 38.80 -24.57
N THR A 261 -34.39 39.87 -25.12
CA THR A 261 -35.12 40.83 -25.95
C THR A 261 -35.14 40.33 -27.39
N VAL A 262 -36.33 40.07 -27.91
CA VAL A 262 -36.55 39.61 -29.27
C VAL A 262 -37.31 40.69 -30.03
N GLU A 263 -36.86 41.01 -31.24
CA GLU A 263 -37.52 41.97 -32.12
C GLU A 263 -38.71 41.34 -32.83
N SER A 264 -39.72 42.15 -33.16
CA SER A 264 -40.93 41.70 -33.87
C SER A 264 -40.68 41.47 -35.36
N ASP A 265 -39.76 42.21 -35.97
CA ASP A 265 -39.41 42.14 -37.39
C ASP A 265 -38.58 40.88 -37.73
N GLU A 266 -39.02 40.12 -38.74
CA GLU A 266 -38.36 38.89 -39.20
C GLU A 266 -36.93 39.16 -39.68
N SER A 267 -36.72 40.23 -40.45
CA SER A 267 -35.41 40.57 -41.01
C SER A 267 -34.37 40.91 -39.94
N GLN A 268 -34.80 41.55 -38.84
CA GLN A 268 -33.92 41.92 -37.73
C GLN A 268 -33.67 40.73 -36.79
N ARG A 269 -34.65 39.83 -36.62
CA ARG A 269 -34.46 38.56 -35.91
C ARG A 269 -33.42 37.67 -36.60
N ASP A 270 -33.49 37.55 -37.92
CA ASP A 270 -32.52 36.76 -38.69
C ASP A 270 -31.12 37.36 -38.58
N ALA A 271 -30.99 38.69 -38.65
CA ALA A 271 -29.73 39.38 -38.44
C ALA A 271 -29.15 39.13 -37.03
N ARG A 272 -29.98 39.21 -35.97
CA ARG A 272 -29.56 38.89 -34.59
C ARG A 272 -29.20 37.43 -34.41
N LEU A 273 -29.92 36.51 -35.05
CA LEU A 273 -29.61 35.08 -35.00
C LEU A 273 -28.22 34.82 -35.60
N HIS A 274 -27.91 35.42 -36.75
CA HIS A 274 -26.58 35.34 -37.35
C HIS A 274 -25.50 35.92 -36.45
N GLU A 275 -25.72 37.08 -35.82
CA GLU A 275 -24.78 37.68 -34.86
C GLU A 275 -24.54 36.78 -33.63
N VAL A 276 -25.60 36.15 -33.10
CA VAL A 276 -25.48 35.21 -31.96
C VAL A 276 -24.72 33.95 -32.37
N LEU A 277 -24.97 33.41 -33.57
CA LEU A 277 -24.25 32.24 -34.08
C LEU A 277 -22.75 32.52 -34.26
N GLU A 278 -22.38 33.67 -34.84
CA GLU A 278 -20.98 34.10 -34.97
C GLU A 278 -20.30 34.21 -33.59
N ARG A 279 -20.99 34.83 -32.62
CA ARG A 279 -20.47 34.91 -31.24
C ARG A 279 -20.32 33.55 -30.57
N ILE A 280 -21.24 32.60 -30.81
CA ILE A 280 -21.11 31.24 -30.27
C ILE A 280 -19.85 30.59 -30.82
N GLU A 281 -19.63 30.65 -32.13
CA GLU A 281 -18.44 30.09 -32.78
C GLU A 281 -17.14 30.71 -32.23
N ASP A 282 -17.11 32.04 -32.06
CA ASP A 282 -15.98 32.73 -31.42
C ASP A 282 -15.72 32.26 -29.99
N HIS A 283 -16.78 32.14 -29.17
CA HIS A 283 -16.64 31.70 -27.77
C HIS A 283 -16.25 30.23 -27.67
N GLU A 284 -16.73 29.37 -28.55
CA GLU A 284 -16.31 27.96 -28.65
C GLU A 284 -14.82 27.85 -28.99
N ASN A 285 -14.34 28.65 -29.93
CA ASN A 285 -12.91 28.70 -30.29
C ASN A 285 -12.04 29.20 -29.12
N ILE A 286 -12.50 30.22 -28.39
CA ILE A 286 -11.81 30.72 -27.18
C ILE A 286 -11.84 29.65 -26.07
N LEU A 287 -12.96 28.95 -25.89
CA LEU A 287 -13.09 27.89 -24.90
C LEU A 287 -12.14 26.73 -25.20
N HIS A 288 -12.06 26.31 -26.47
CA HIS A 288 -11.16 25.25 -26.91
C HIS A 288 -9.69 25.66 -26.72
N SER A 289 -9.32 26.89 -27.07
CA SER A 289 -7.95 27.39 -26.85
C SER A 289 -7.59 27.53 -25.36
N THR A 290 -8.54 27.98 -24.53
CA THR A 290 -8.36 28.10 -23.07
C THR A 290 -8.24 26.72 -22.41
N SER A 291 -9.07 25.76 -22.84
CA SER A 291 -9.01 24.36 -22.39
C SER A 291 -7.69 23.71 -22.78
N ALA A 292 -7.24 23.90 -24.02
CA ALA A 292 -5.95 23.39 -24.50
C ALA A 292 -4.77 24.01 -23.71
N ALA A 293 -4.82 25.31 -23.42
CA ALA A 293 -3.82 25.98 -22.59
C ALA A 293 -3.83 25.45 -21.15
N ARG A 294 -5.01 25.21 -20.56
CA ARG A 294 -5.16 24.66 -19.20
C ARG A 294 -4.56 23.26 -19.13
N ARG A 295 -4.91 22.40 -20.09
CA ARG A 295 -4.37 21.05 -20.22
C ARG A 295 -2.85 21.06 -20.41
N ALA A 296 -2.31 22.00 -21.19
CA ALA A 296 -0.86 22.12 -21.39
C ALA A 296 -0.12 22.51 -20.10
N GLU A 297 -0.70 23.38 -19.27
CA GLU A 297 -0.13 23.71 -17.95
C GLU A 297 -0.26 22.54 -16.96
N LEU A 298 -1.41 21.85 -16.96
CA LEU A 298 -1.60 20.65 -16.13
C LEU A 298 -0.63 19.52 -16.51
N LEU A 299 -0.34 19.34 -17.80
CA LEU A 299 0.67 18.36 -18.22
C LEU A 299 2.07 18.69 -17.69
N LYS A 300 2.46 19.98 -17.63
CA LYS A 300 3.73 20.38 -17.02
C LYS A 300 3.76 20.07 -15.53
N VAL A 301 2.65 20.33 -14.83
CA VAL A 301 2.51 20.03 -13.40
C VAL A 301 2.53 18.51 -13.15
N ALA A 302 1.89 17.72 -14.02
CA ALA A 302 1.81 16.26 -13.91
C ALA A 302 3.18 15.56 -13.96
N GLU A 303 4.20 16.20 -14.56
CA GLU A 303 5.56 15.67 -14.62
C GLU A 303 6.28 15.68 -13.26
N SER A 304 5.98 16.67 -12.40
CA SER A 304 6.71 16.94 -11.15
C SER A 304 5.87 16.82 -9.87
N ILE A 305 4.54 16.78 -9.97
CA ILE A 305 3.63 16.83 -8.81
C ILE A 305 3.89 15.74 -7.77
N ALA A 306 4.11 14.49 -8.20
CA ALA A 306 4.38 13.37 -7.29
C ALA A 306 5.68 13.59 -6.49
N ALA A 307 6.66 14.26 -7.09
CA ALA A 307 7.94 14.53 -6.48
C ALA A 307 7.86 15.73 -5.52
N TRP A 308 7.08 16.77 -5.86
CA TRP A 308 6.75 17.87 -4.93
C TRP A 308 5.96 17.39 -3.72
N HIS A 309 4.98 16.50 -3.91
CA HIS A 309 4.19 15.92 -2.84
C HIS A 309 5.08 15.18 -1.80
N ASP A 310 5.94 14.28 -2.27
CA ASP A 310 6.86 13.53 -1.40
C ASP A 310 7.83 14.46 -0.67
N LEU A 311 8.36 15.49 -1.35
CA LEU A 311 9.26 16.46 -0.75
C LEU A 311 8.60 17.26 0.38
N VAL A 312 7.41 17.83 0.13
CA VAL A 312 6.65 18.59 1.14
C VAL A 312 6.28 17.70 2.31
N ARG A 313 5.88 16.46 2.06
CA ARG A 313 5.57 15.47 3.11
C ARG A 313 6.78 15.21 4.01
N ARG A 314 7.95 14.92 3.42
CA ARG A 314 9.19 14.65 4.17
C ARG A 314 9.60 15.85 5.03
N GLU A 315 9.58 17.03 4.43
CA GLU A 315 9.97 18.26 5.12
C GLU A 315 9.01 18.57 6.29
N LYS A 316 7.71 18.34 6.10
CA LYS A 316 6.72 18.47 7.18
C LYS A 316 6.98 17.49 8.33
N LEU A 317 7.39 16.26 8.03
CA LEU A 317 7.79 15.28 9.04
C LEU A 317 9.06 15.71 9.79
N VAL A 318 10.05 16.29 9.09
CA VAL A 318 11.27 16.84 9.71
C VAL A 318 10.93 17.94 10.71
N TYR A 319 10.20 18.98 10.29
CA TYR A 319 9.82 20.07 11.20
C TYR A 319 8.87 19.60 12.29
N GLY A 320 7.96 18.67 12.00
CA GLY A 320 7.11 18.03 13.00
C GLY A 320 7.92 17.33 14.09
N THR A 321 9.02 16.67 13.70
CA THR A 321 9.94 16.02 14.64
C THR A 321 10.77 17.03 15.42
N MET A 322 11.31 18.06 14.76
CA MET A 322 12.05 19.14 15.43
C MET A 322 11.20 19.87 16.47
N ASN A 323 9.88 19.88 16.29
CA ASN A 323 8.92 20.45 17.23
C ASN A 323 8.75 19.63 18.53
N LEU A 324 9.33 18.43 18.60
CA LEU A 324 9.38 17.59 19.81
C LEU A 324 10.63 17.89 20.65
N PHE A 325 11.61 18.61 20.10
CA PHE A 325 12.91 18.82 20.73
C PHE A 325 12.90 20.00 21.70
N GLN A 326 13.78 19.95 22.69
CA GLN A 326 14.03 21.07 23.60
C GLN A 326 15.11 21.98 23.03
N ASN A 327 14.82 23.27 22.91
CA ASN A 327 15.77 24.27 22.46
C ASN A 327 16.44 24.94 23.67
N ASP A 328 17.76 24.84 23.80
CA ASP A 328 18.52 25.62 24.78
C ASP A 328 19.04 26.91 24.12
N PRO A 329 18.43 28.08 24.43
CA PRO A 329 18.82 29.35 23.83
C PRO A 329 20.22 29.81 24.26
N ARG A 330 20.76 29.31 25.38
CA ARG A 330 22.09 29.73 25.87
C ARG A 330 23.21 29.09 25.07
N GLN A 331 23.06 27.83 24.70
CA GLN A 331 24.09 27.04 24.02
C GLN A 331 23.88 26.94 22.50
N LYS A 332 22.75 27.44 21.96
CA LYS A 332 22.36 27.26 20.55
C LYS A 332 22.39 25.78 20.12
N THR A 333 21.99 24.92 21.04
CA THR A 333 21.90 23.48 20.85
C THR A 333 20.48 23.04 21.13
N MET A 334 20.00 22.09 20.33
CA MET A 334 18.75 21.40 20.56
C MET A 334 19.04 20.03 21.16
N VAL A 335 18.27 19.70 22.18
CA VAL A 335 18.29 18.42 22.87
C VAL A 335 17.11 17.60 22.40
N ALA A 336 17.37 16.38 21.96
CA ALA A 336 16.35 15.42 21.59
C ALA A 336 16.53 14.13 22.39
N GLU A 337 15.43 13.58 22.91
CA GLU A 337 15.41 12.26 23.50
C GLU A 337 14.66 11.30 22.58
N GLY A 338 15.17 10.08 22.47
CA GLY A 338 14.53 9.07 21.65
C GLY A 338 14.92 7.65 22.00
N TRP A 339 14.05 6.72 21.65
CA TRP A 339 14.31 5.30 21.76
C TRP A 339 15.00 4.79 20.49
N ALA A 340 16.10 4.08 20.68
CA ALA A 340 16.81 3.38 19.61
C ALA A 340 17.13 1.92 20.00
N PRO A 341 17.05 0.97 19.06
CA PRO A 341 17.60 -0.37 19.23
C PRO A 341 19.10 -0.30 19.56
N THR A 342 19.51 -1.04 20.60
CA THR A 342 20.91 -1.06 21.07
C THR A 342 21.89 -1.54 19.98
N GLN A 343 21.42 -2.39 19.06
CA GLN A 343 22.21 -2.89 17.93
C GLN A 343 22.52 -1.82 16.88
N ASP A 344 21.68 -0.79 16.75
CA ASP A 344 21.78 0.21 15.69
C ASP A 344 22.39 1.55 16.17
N LEU A 345 22.77 1.66 17.44
CA LEU A 345 23.43 2.86 17.99
C LEU A 345 24.66 3.32 17.17
N PRO A 346 25.56 2.43 16.69
CA PRO A 346 26.69 2.86 15.87
C PRO A 346 26.26 3.49 14.55
N ARG A 347 25.12 3.06 13.99
CA ARG A 347 24.59 3.62 12.74
C ARG A 347 24.00 5.01 12.93
N VAL A 348 23.30 5.22 14.05
CA VAL A 348 22.82 6.55 14.47
C VAL A 348 24.00 7.51 14.63
N GLN A 349 25.08 7.08 15.29
CA GLN A 349 26.27 7.90 15.48
C GLN A 349 26.98 8.24 14.15
N LEU A 350 27.02 7.30 13.20
CA LEU A 350 27.57 7.54 11.86
C LEU A 350 26.72 8.55 11.07
N ALA A 351 25.40 8.45 11.13
CA ALA A 351 24.48 9.37 10.47
C ALA A 351 24.63 10.80 11.01
N LEU A 352 24.75 10.94 12.33
CA LEU A 352 24.99 12.23 13.00
C LEU A 352 26.32 12.88 12.58
N ARG A 353 27.38 12.07 12.41
CA ARG A 353 28.67 12.57 11.89
C ARG A 353 28.55 13.06 10.44
N ARG A 354 27.90 12.29 9.57
CA ARG A 354 27.65 12.69 8.17
C ARG A 354 26.89 14.02 8.09
N ALA A 355 25.80 14.15 8.84
CA ALA A 355 25.04 15.39 8.88
C ALA A 355 25.87 16.61 9.34
N THR A 356 26.83 16.40 10.23
CA THR A 356 27.77 17.45 10.68
C THR A 356 28.79 17.79 9.59
N GLU A 357 29.33 16.80 8.90
CA GLU A 357 30.28 16.96 7.80
C GLU A 357 29.63 17.68 6.60
N ASP A 358 28.40 17.31 6.24
CA ASP A 358 27.66 17.90 5.13
C ASP A 358 27.30 19.37 5.36
N THR A 359 27.00 19.73 6.61
CA THR A 359 26.70 21.11 6.99
C THR A 359 27.94 21.96 7.25
N GLY A 360 29.12 21.34 7.37
CA GLY A 360 30.38 22.03 7.70
C GLY A 360 30.39 22.62 9.11
N ALA A 361 29.52 22.15 10.01
CA ALA A 361 29.40 22.68 11.37
C ALA A 361 30.66 22.37 12.20
N HIS A 362 31.18 23.37 12.91
CA HIS A 362 32.40 23.22 13.74
C HIS A 362 32.20 22.38 15.01
N VAL A 363 30.95 22.24 15.47
CA VAL A 363 30.60 21.48 16.67
C VAL A 363 29.95 20.16 16.24
N SER A 364 30.54 19.04 16.64
CA SER A 364 29.96 17.72 16.36
C SER A 364 28.72 17.47 17.20
N SER A 365 27.69 16.89 16.58
CA SER A 365 26.55 16.35 17.33
C SER A 365 27.00 15.20 18.26
N VAL A 366 26.51 15.23 19.50
CA VAL A 366 26.88 14.26 20.56
C VAL A 366 25.69 13.39 20.89
N MET A 367 25.92 12.07 20.96
CA MET A 367 24.93 11.09 21.39
C MET A 367 25.37 10.50 22.74
N GLN A 368 24.49 10.58 23.74
CA GLN A 368 24.65 9.96 25.05
C GLN A 368 23.55 8.92 25.29
N VAL A 369 23.89 7.79 25.91
CA VAL A 369 22.89 6.80 26.34
C VAL A 369 22.48 7.13 27.78
N LEU A 370 21.19 7.36 28.01
CA LEU A 370 20.65 7.65 29.33
C LEU A 370 20.12 6.37 30.00
N PRO A 371 20.47 6.11 31.27
CA PRO A 371 19.75 5.13 32.08
C PRO A 371 18.38 5.73 32.47
N THR A 372 17.29 5.04 32.16
CA THR A 372 15.92 5.47 32.52
C THR A 372 15.13 4.29 33.07
N ASN A 373 14.10 4.59 33.88
CA ASN A 373 13.11 3.64 34.37
C ASN A 373 11.82 3.65 33.53
N ASP A 374 11.72 4.52 32.51
CA ASP A 374 10.57 4.57 31.60
C ASP A 374 10.43 3.25 30.83
N THR A 375 9.18 2.84 30.57
CA THR A 375 8.90 1.65 29.77
C THR A 375 9.29 1.90 28.30
N PRO A 376 10.20 1.11 27.72
CA PRO A 376 10.60 1.30 26.32
C PRO A 376 9.56 0.72 25.35
N PRO A 377 9.57 1.19 24.08
CA PRO A 377 8.71 0.64 23.04
C PRO A 377 9.12 -0.78 22.65
N THR A 378 8.13 -1.57 22.26
CA THR A 378 8.35 -2.94 21.78
C THR A 378 8.63 -2.93 20.27
N TYR A 379 9.78 -3.49 19.89
CA TYR A 379 10.16 -3.69 18.50
C TYR A 379 10.44 -5.15 18.22
N GLN A 380 9.72 -5.69 17.24
CA GLN A 380 9.88 -7.06 16.78
C GLN A 380 10.32 -7.05 15.32
N LEU A 381 11.40 -7.79 15.04
CA LEU A 381 11.94 -7.93 13.70
C LEU A 381 11.10 -8.96 12.93
N THR A 382 10.23 -8.48 12.05
CA THR A 382 9.41 -9.31 11.19
C THR A 382 10.05 -9.50 9.81
N ASN A 383 9.91 -10.70 9.27
CA ASN A 383 10.22 -11.01 7.87
C ASN A 383 8.90 -11.01 7.08
N LYS A 384 8.99 -11.01 5.74
CA LYS A 384 7.80 -11.10 4.86
C LYS A 384 6.82 -12.24 5.20
N PHE A 385 7.32 -13.30 5.82
CA PHE A 385 6.54 -14.46 6.24
C PHE A 385 5.85 -14.27 7.60
N THR A 386 6.55 -13.70 8.58
CA THR A 386 6.04 -13.56 9.96
C THR A 386 5.24 -12.28 10.17
N GLU A 387 5.35 -11.32 9.26
CA GLU A 387 4.69 -10.02 9.35
C GLU A 387 3.16 -10.15 9.45
N GLY A 388 2.53 -10.95 8.59
CA GLY A 388 1.07 -11.14 8.62
C GLY A 388 0.59 -11.77 9.93
N PHE A 389 1.33 -12.74 10.47
CA PHE A 389 1.00 -13.36 11.76
C PHE A 389 1.17 -12.39 12.92
N GLN A 390 2.20 -11.54 12.86
CA GLN A 390 2.45 -10.56 13.90
C GLN A 390 1.37 -9.48 13.93
N ALA A 391 0.95 -8.98 12.76
CA ALA A 391 -0.11 -7.99 12.66
C ALA A 391 -1.43 -8.47 13.27
N ILE A 392 -1.75 -9.77 13.10
CA ILE A 392 -2.94 -10.38 13.70
C ILE A 392 -2.88 -10.38 15.24
N ILE A 393 -1.69 -10.48 15.82
CA ILE A 393 -1.50 -10.50 17.27
C ILE A 393 -1.44 -9.08 17.82
N ASP A 394 -0.73 -8.20 17.14
CA ASP A 394 -0.66 -6.77 17.47
C ASP A 394 -2.05 -6.13 17.43
N ALA A 395 -2.97 -6.64 16.62
CA ALA A 395 -4.38 -6.22 16.60
C ALA A 395 -5.15 -6.51 17.91
N TYR A 396 -4.71 -7.49 18.72
CA TYR A 396 -5.26 -7.74 20.05
C TYR A 396 -4.67 -6.78 21.09
N GLY A 397 -3.36 -6.54 20.99
CA GLY A 397 -2.63 -5.62 21.84
C GLY A 397 -1.12 -5.81 21.65
N PHE A 398 -0.32 -4.83 22.03
CA PHE A 398 1.14 -4.88 21.86
C PHE A 398 1.82 -5.53 23.07
N ALA A 399 2.82 -6.36 22.78
CA ALA A 399 3.56 -7.07 23.81
C ALA A 399 4.32 -6.08 24.70
N THR A 400 4.42 -6.37 25.99
CA THR A 400 5.27 -5.61 26.89
C THR A 400 6.75 -5.82 26.53
N TYR A 401 7.61 -4.88 26.94
CA TYR A 401 9.01 -4.93 26.54
C TYR A 401 9.72 -6.18 27.08
N GLN A 402 10.39 -6.91 26.18
CA GLN A 402 11.08 -8.17 26.46
C GLN A 402 10.18 -9.33 26.93
N GLU A 403 8.87 -9.25 26.66
CA GLU A 403 7.94 -10.38 26.82
C GLU A 403 8.13 -11.42 25.70
N VAL A 404 7.82 -12.69 26.01
CA VAL A 404 7.75 -13.75 25.00
C VAL A 404 6.68 -13.42 23.97
N ASN A 405 7.08 -13.35 22.70
CA ASN A 405 6.14 -13.07 21.61
C ASN A 405 5.25 -14.30 21.31
N PRO A 406 3.91 -14.22 21.47
CA PRO A 406 3.01 -15.30 21.06
C PRO A 406 3.02 -15.56 19.55
N GLY A 407 3.43 -14.58 18.74
CA GLY A 407 3.43 -14.67 17.28
C GLY A 407 4.31 -15.76 16.71
N LEU A 408 5.40 -16.09 17.40
CA LEU A 408 6.27 -17.17 16.96
C LEU A 408 5.56 -18.53 16.96
N PHE A 409 4.74 -18.79 17.99
CA PHE A 409 4.01 -20.05 18.11
C PHE A 409 2.74 -20.06 17.26
N ALA A 410 2.08 -18.90 17.16
CA ALA A 410 0.90 -18.71 16.35
C ALA A 410 1.14 -19.07 14.86
N VAL A 411 2.35 -18.91 14.33
CA VAL A 411 2.69 -19.31 12.94
C VAL A 411 2.24 -20.75 12.62
N ILE A 412 2.34 -21.66 13.58
CA ILE A 412 1.98 -23.08 13.38
C ILE A 412 0.65 -23.41 14.04
N THR A 413 0.43 -22.96 15.27
CA THR A 413 -0.78 -23.34 16.02
C THR A 413 -2.04 -22.76 15.41
N PHE A 414 -1.98 -21.54 14.86
CA PHE A 414 -3.14 -20.89 14.26
C PHE A 414 -3.65 -21.61 13.01
N PRO A 415 -2.82 -21.87 11.98
CA PRO A 415 -3.24 -22.64 10.82
C PRO A 415 -3.69 -24.08 11.16
N PHE A 416 -3.10 -24.68 12.20
CA PHE A 416 -3.45 -26.02 12.63
C PHE A 416 -4.85 -26.08 13.29
N LEU A 417 -5.19 -25.15 14.18
CA LEU A 417 -6.56 -25.08 14.75
C LEU A 417 -7.61 -24.81 13.67
N PHE A 418 -7.27 -23.93 12.73
CA PHE A 418 -8.11 -23.69 11.56
C PHE A 418 -8.36 -24.99 10.79
N ALA A 419 -7.31 -25.76 10.51
CA ALA A 419 -7.41 -27.02 9.77
C ALA A 419 -8.25 -28.09 10.48
N VAL A 420 -8.29 -28.10 11.81
CA VAL A 420 -9.17 -28.98 12.60
C VAL A 420 -10.66 -28.65 12.34
N MET A 421 -10.99 -27.36 12.24
CA MET A 421 -12.34 -26.89 11.89
C MET A 421 -12.66 -27.09 10.40
N PHE A 422 -11.67 -26.86 9.53
CA PHE A 422 -11.78 -26.85 8.07
C PHE A 422 -11.14 -28.08 7.42
N GLY A 423 -11.34 -29.25 8.02
CA GLY A 423 -10.66 -30.48 7.60
C GLY A 423 -11.32 -31.14 6.39
N ASP A 424 -10.98 -30.70 5.17
CA ASP A 424 -11.35 -31.32 3.90
C ASP A 424 -10.18 -31.19 2.90
N ILE A 425 -9.81 -32.30 2.26
CA ILE A 425 -8.70 -32.33 1.29
C ILE A 425 -9.03 -31.48 0.06
N GLY A 426 -10.27 -31.57 -0.44
CA GLY A 426 -10.70 -30.88 -1.66
C GLY A 426 -10.68 -29.36 -1.48
N HIS A 427 -11.32 -28.87 -0.42
CA HIS A 427 -11.30 -27.44 -0.09
C HIS A 427 -9.89 -26.93 0.27
N GLY A 428 -9.10 -27.75 0.97
CA GLY A 428 -7.71 -27.43 1.29
C GLY A 428 -6.83 -27.24 0.05
N ILE A 429 -7.00 -28.07 -0.99
CA ILE A 429 -6.31 -27.91 -2.28
C ILE A 429 -6.72 -26.62 -2.98
N LEU A 430 -8.01 -26.26 -2.96
CA LEU A 430 -8.48 -24.99 -3.56
C LEU A 430 -7.87 -23.77 -2.87
N LEU A 431 -7.84 -23.77 -1.53
CA LEU A 431 -7.19 -22.71 -0.75
C LEU A 431 -5.68 -22.64 -1.03
N LEU A 432 -5.00 -23.78 -1.09
CA LEU A 432 -3.57 -23.86 -1.37
C LEU A 432 -3.23 -23.36 -2.79
N LEU A 433 -4.06 -23.68 -3.78
CA LEU A 433 -3.88 -23.18 -5.15
C LEU A 433 -4.05 -21.66 -5.20
N CYS A 434 -5.11 -21.13 -4.58
CA CYS A 434 -5.38 -19.69 -4.52
C CYS A 434 -4.26 -18.91 -3.80
N ALA A 435 -3.76 -19.44 -2.68
CA ALA A 435 -2.62 -18.84 -1.98
C ALA A 435 -1.33 -18.96 -2.81
N GLY A 436 -1.12 -20.10 -3.47
CA GLY A 436 0.03 -20.35 -4.34
C GLY A 436 0.09 -19.35 -5.50
N THR A 437 -1.04 -19.04 -6.15
CA THR A 437 -1.07 -18.05 -7.24
C THR A 437 -0.75 -16.64 -6.73
N MET A 438 -1.25 -16.24 -5.56
CA MET A 438 -0.89 -14.95 -4.94
C MET A 438 0.60 -14.84 -4.61
N VAL A 439 1.22 -15.93 -4.14
CA VAL A 439 2.66 -15.96 -3.83
C VAL A 439 3.50 -15.93 -5.12
N LEU A 440 3.08 -16.62 -6.18
CA LEU A 440 3.80 -16.62 -7.46
C LEU A 440 3.75 -15.24 -8.17
N TYR A 441 2.65 -14.50 -8.02
CA TYR A 441 2.47 -13.19 -8.65
C TYR A 441 2.77 -11.99 -7.72
N GLU A 442 3.52 -12.20 -6.64
CA GLU A 442 3.83 -11.18 -5.60
C GLU A 442 4.32 -9.84 -6.18
N GLN A 443 5.28 -9.85 -7.12
CA GLN A 443 5.86 -8.63 -7.68
C GLN A 443 4.90 -7.82 -8.58
N LYS A 444 3.95 -8.49 -9.23
CA LYS A 444 2.98 -7.81 -10.11
C LYS A 444 1.85 -7.20 -9.29
N LEU A 445 1.38 -7.93 -8.27
CA LEU A 445 0.32 -7.49 -7.38
C LEU A 445 0.76 -6.31 -6.51
N LEU A 446 2.01 -6.29 -6.03
CA LEU A 446 2.57 -5.16 -5.30
C LEU A 446 2.58 -3.84 -6.07
N LYS A 447 2.67 -3.88 -7.41
CA LYS A 447 2.68 -2.69 -8.27
C LYS A 447 1.29 -2.17 -8.61
N THR A 448 0.25 -2.95 -8.32
CA THR A 448 -1.13 -2.64 -8.69
C THR A 448 -1.86 -2.12 -7.47
N LYS A 449 -2.63 -1.02 -7.60
CA LYS A 449 -3.54 -0.59 -6.54
C LYS A 449 -4.65 -1.64 -6.40
N LEU A 450 -4.61 -2.40 -5.31
CA LEU A 450 -5.58 -3.43 -5.00
C LEU A 450 -6.72 -2.85 -4.16
N ASP A 451 -7.93 -3.35 -4.37
CA ASP A 451 -9.08 -3.05 -3.51
C ASP A 451 -8.82 -3.52 -2.08
N GLU A 452 -9.42 -2.87 -1.10
CA GLU A 452 -9.19 -3.10 0.33
C GLU A 452 -9.27 -4.59 0.72
N ILE A 453 -10.33 -5.28 0.27
CA ILE A 453 -10.53 -6.72 0.55
C ILE A 453 -9.39 -7.55 -0.08
N THR A 454 -9.04 -7.29 -1.34
CA THR A 454 -7.97 -8.01 -2.03
C THR A 454 -6.60 -7.73 -1.42
N SER A 455 -6.38 -6.52 -0.90
CA SER A 455 -5.17 -6.15 -0.17
C SER A 455 -5.03 -6.93 1.14
N MET A 456 -6.14 -7.13 1.87
CA MET A 456 -6.18 -7.92 3.10
C MET A 456 -5.81 -9.39 2.84
N PHE A 457 -6.39 -10.00 1.80
CA PHE A 457 -6.04 -11.36 1.40
C PHE A 457 -4.58 -11.47 0.94
N PHE A 458 -4.07 -10.48 0.21
CA PHE A 458 -2.69 -10.46 -0.27
C PHE A 458 -1.68 -10.33 0.88
N TYR A 459 -1.98 -9.50 1.89
CA TYR A 459 -1.16 -9.38 3.09
C TYR A 459 -1.10 -10.71 3.85
N GLY A 460 -2.24 -11.41 3.95
CA GLY A 460 -2.37 -12.72 4.58
C GLY A 460 -1.93 -13.94 3.75
N ARG A 461 -1.29 -13.77 2.58
CA ARG A 461 -1.02 -14.88 1.63
C ARG A 461 -0.30 -16.08 2.24
N TYR A 462 0.66 -15.85 3.13
CA TYR A 462 1.41 -16.94 3.78
C TYR A 462 0.58 -17.67 4.85
N ILE A 463 -0.37 -16.98 5.48
CA ILE A 463 -1.29 -17.56 6.45
C ILE A 463 -2.24 -18.51 5.72
N ILE A 464 -2.84 -18.05 4.61
CA ILE A 464 -3.76 -18.87 3.79
C ILE A 464 -3.03 -20.08 3.21
N LEU A 465 -1.77 -19.92 2.80
CA LEU A 465 -0.94 -21.02 2.29
C LEU A 465 -0.76 -22.12 3.35
N LEU A 466 -0.39 -21.74 4.59
CA LEU A 466 -0.26 -22.70 5.69
C LEU A 466 -1.60 -23.32 6.08
N MET A 467 -2.67 -22.53 6.12
CA MET A 467 -4.02 -23.03 6.40
C MET A 467 -4.45 -24.09 5.39
N GLY A 468 -4.22 -23.87 4.09
CA GLY A 468 -4.50 -24.84 3.04
C GLY A 468 -3.66 -26.12 3.21
N ALA A 469 -2.37 -26.00 3.51
CA ALA A 469 -1.49 -27.15 3.72
C ALA A 469 -1.91 -28.01 4.93
N PHE A 470 -2.24 -27.37 6.06
CA PHE A 470 -2.72 -28.09 7.24
C PHE A 470 -4.15 -28.62 7.08
N ALA A 471 -5.00 -27.95 6.30
CA ALA A 471 -6.34 -28.45 5.96
C ALA A 471 -6.26 -29.74 5.15
N ILE A 472 -5.33 -29.85 4.19
CA ILE A 472 -5.06 -31.09 3.45
C ILE A 472 -4.60 -32.20 4.41
N TYR A 473 -3.66 -31.89 5.31
CA TYR A 473 -3.19 -32.84 6.31
C TYR A 473 -4.35 -33.35 7.21
N THR A 474 -5.18 -32.44 7.70
CA THR A 474 -6.29 -32.80 8.60
C THR A 474 -7.42 -33.50 7.86
N GLY A 475 -7.71 -33.09 6.63
CA GLY A 475 -8.63 -33.79 5.73
C GLY A 475 -8.18 -35.23 5.44
N PHE A 476 -6.86 -35.47 5.34
CA PHE A 476 -6.30 -36.82 5.24
C PHE A 476 -6.54 -37.66 6.49
N ILE A 477 -6.40 -37.05 7.68
CA ILE A 477 -6.73 -37.73 8.96
C ILE A 477 -8.22 -38.01 9.08
N TYR A 478 -9.09 -37.09 8.65
CA TYR A 478 -10.53 -37.33 8.62
C TYR A 478 -10.96 -38.27 7.49
N ASN A 479 -10.09 -38.51 6.51
CA ASN A 479 -10.38 -39.27 5.31
C ASN A 479 -11.62 -38.74 4.58
N ASP A 480 -11.65 -37.42 4.37
CA ASP A 480 -12.76 -36.70 3.74
C ASP A 480 -12.24 -35.84 2.58
N ILE A 481 -12.77 -36.11 1.37
CA ILE A 481 -12.52 -35.33 0.16
C ILE A 481 -13.86 -34.98 -0.48
N PHE A 482 -14.25 -33.71 -0.42
CA PHE A 482 -15.56 -33.25 -0.92
C PHE A 482 -16.74 -34.14 -0.46
N SER A 483 -16.75 -34.53 0.83
CA SER A 483 -17.73 -35.44 1.46
C SER A 483 -17.64 -36.93 1.07
N LEU A 484 -16.59 -37.34 0.36
CA LEU A 484 -16.32 -38.73 -0.01
C LEU A 484 -15.11 -39.28 0.77
N SER A 485 -15.11 -40.60 1.01
CA SER A 485 -13.98 -41.28 1.65
C SER A 485 -13.02 -41.90 0.63
N MET A 486 -11.73 -42.00 0.99
CA MET A 486 -10.70 -42.61 0.12
C MET A 486 -10.38 -44.04 0.58
N HIS A 487 -10.57 -45.03 -0.30
CA HIS A 487 -10.18 -46.42 -0.06
C HIS A 487 -8.69 -46.68 -0.34
N LEU A 488 -7.79 -46.09 0.46
CA LEU A 488 -6.33 -46.19 0.27
C LEU A 488 -5.73 -47.49 0.85
N TRP A 489 -6.19 -47.91 2.03
CA TRP A 489 -5.67 -49.09 2.74
C TRP A 489 -6.74 -50.15 2.98
N HIS A 490 -6.31 -51.31 3.46
CA HIS A 490 -7.19 -52.41 3.85
C HIS A 490 -8.08 -51.97 5.02
N THR A 491 -9.39 -52.18 4.89
CA THR A 491 -10.38 -51.78 5.89
C THR A 491 -10.36 -52.71 7.10
N GLY A 492 -10.61 -52.17 8.29
CA GLY A 492 -10.73 -52.95 9.53
C GLY A 492 -12.07 -53.69 9.64
N TRP A 493 -13.02 -53.34 8.77
CA TRP A 493 -14.37 -53.90 8.73
C TRP A 493 -14.61 -54.64 7.42
N LYS A 494 -15.32 -55.78 7.49
CA LYS A 494 -15.84 -56.49 6.33
C LYS A 494 -17.35 -56.62 6.42
N TRP A 495 -18.02 -56.30 5.31
CA TRP A 495 -19.45 -56.57 5.14
C TRP A 495 -19.63 -58.05 4.81
N PRO A 496 -20.39 -58.83 5.59
CA PRO A 496 -20.64 -60.23 5.28
C PRO A 496 -21.49 -60.35 4.00
N HIS A 497 -21.09 -61.23 3.08
CA HIS A 497 -21.74 -61.41 1.76
C HIS A 497 -23.16 -62.03 1.79
N LYS A 498 -23.84 -62.06 2.95
CA LYS A 498 -25.23 -62.53 3.05
C LYS A 498 -26.19 -61.37 2.76
N GLN A 499 -27.05 -61.53 1.76
CA GLN A 499 -28.12 -60.56 1.45
C GLN A 499 -28.98 -60.32 2.70
N GLY A 500 -28.94 -59.09 3.23
CA GLY A 500 -29.73 -58.67 4.40
C GLY A 500 -28.98 -58.52 5.74
N ALA A 501 -27.64 -58.63 5.77
CA ALA A 501 -26.90 -58.37 7.00
C ALA A 501 -26.75 -56.86 7.28
N LEU A 502 -27.33 -56.39 8.40
CA LEU A 502 -27.29 -54.98 8.83
C LEU A 502 -25.99 -54.58 9.58
N THR A 503 -25.11 -55.53 9.93
CA THR A 503 -23.94 -55.28 10.79
C THR A 503 -22.64 -55.77 10.14
N ALA A 504 -21.61 -54.90 10.08
CA ALA A 504 -20.27 -55.26 9.64
C ALA A 504 -19.50 -56.05 10.72
N GLU A 505 -18.67 -57.01 10.30
CA GLU A 505 -17.84 -57.83 11.20
C GLU A 505 -16.43 -57.22 11.34
N PRO A 506 -15.85 -57.14 12.56
CA PRO A 506 -14.50 -56.64 12.77
C PRO A 506 -13.48 -57.70 12.33
N THR A 507 -12.47 -57.30 11.54
CA THR A 507 -11.43 -58.21 11.04
C THR A 507 -10.15 -58.25 11.89
N GLY A 508 -10.12 -57.53 13.01
CA GLY A 508 -8.95 -57.45 13.90
C GLY A 508 -7.82 -56.57 13.38
N HIS A 509 -7.98 -55.90 12.24
CA HIS A 509 -7.04 -54.93 11.70
C HIS A 509 -7.49 -53.49 12.01
N VAL A 510 -6.56 -52.64 12.46
CA VAL A 510 -6.78 -51.20 12.68
C VAL A 510 -6.32 -50.45 11.44
N TYR A 511 -7.11 -49.45 11.01
CA TYR A 511 -6.76 -48.63 9.85
C TYR A 511 -5.48 -47.82 10.14
N PRO A 512 -4.45 -47.86 9.26
CA PRO A 512 -3.13 -47.32 9.59
C PRO A 512 -3.08 -45.80 9.82
N ILE A 513 -3.80 -45.00 9.02
CA ILE A 513 -3.78 -43.54 9.09
C ILE A 513 -5.17 -42.98 8.82
N GLY A 514 -5.75 -42.29 9.81
CA GLY A 514 -7.03 -41.59 9.69
C GLY A 514 -8.26 -42.45 10.01
N LEU A 515 -9.43 -42.02 9.53
CA LEU A 515 -10.69 -42.72 9.73
C LEU A 515 -10.91 -43.81 8.67
N ASP A 516 -11.45 -44.96 9.10
CA ASP A 516 -11.74 -46.08 8.20
C ASP A 516 -12.81 -45.69 7.16
N PRO A 517 -12.58 -45.90 5.85
CA PRO A 517 -13.56 -45.62 4.80
C PRO A 517 -14.91 -46.30 4.99
N THR A 518 -14.97 -47.46 5.66
CA THR A 518 -16.23 -48.22 5.82
C THR A 518 -17.27 -47.50 6.67
N TRP A 519 -16.88 -46.46 7.42
CA TRP A 519 -17.81 -45.58 8.12
C TRP A 519 -18.63 -44.70 7.16
N HIS A 520 -18.15 -44.50 5.93
CA HIS A 520 -18.88 -43.79 4.89
C HIS A 520 -20.10 -44.62 4.44
N GLY A 521 -21.30 -44.05 4.58
CA GLY A 521 -22.57 -44.74 4.28
C GLY A 521 -23.19 -45.55 5.42
N ALA A 522 -22.55 -45.64 6.60
CA ALA A 522 -23.12 -46.29 7.77
C ALA A 522 -24.11 -45.36 8.51
N GLU A 523 -25.27 -45.88 8.93
CA GLU A 523 -26.29 -45.11 9.66
C GLU A 523 -25.78 -44.54 11.00
N ASN A 524 -24.79 -45.19 11.61
CA ASN A 524 -24.19 -44.80 12.89
C ASN A 524 -22.90 -43.96 12.77
N ASN A 525 -22.51 -43.53 11.58
CA ASN A 525 -21.30 -42.71 11.36
C ASN A 525 -21.32 -41.42 12.20
N LEU A 526 -22.46 -40.72 12.23
CA LEU A 526 -22.59 -39.46 12.94
C LEU A 526 -22.37 -39.63 14.45
N VAL A 527 -22.81 -40.75 15.02
CA VAL A 527 -22.63 -41.04 16.46
C VAL A 527 -21.14 -41.26 16.78
N PHE A 528 -20.43 -41.99 15.93
CA PHE A 528 -19.00 -42.25 16.09
C PHE A 528 -18.15 -40.98 15.90
N THR A 529 -18.33 -40.27 14.79
CA THR A 529 -17.57 -39.05 14.45
C THR A 529 -17.80 -37.93 15.45
N ASN A 530 -19.02 -37.78 15.96
CA ASN A 530 -19.34 -36.82 17.02
C ASN A 530 -18.53 -37.12 18.31
N SER A 531 -18.57 -38.37 18.78
CA SER A 531 -17.81 -38.79 19.97
C SER A 531 -16.30 -38.60 19.80
N PHE A 532 -15.76 -38.91 18.61
CA PHE A 532 -14.35 -38.74 18.30
C PHE A 532 -13.93 -37.26 18.27
N LYS A 533 -14.59 -36.44 17.45
CA LYS A 533 -14.25 -35.02 17.27
C LYS A 533 -14.43 -34.21 18.56
N MET A 534 -15.47 -34.49 19.36
CA MET A 534 -15.67 -33.85 20.66
C MET A 534 -14.49 -34.11 21.60
N LYS A 535 -14.07 -35.37 21.75
CA LYS A 535 -12.94 -35.75 22.61
C LYS A 535 -11.62 -35.17 22.11
N MET A 536 -11.37 -35.23 20.80
CA MET A 536 -10.19 -34.65 20.18
C MET A 536 -10.07 -33.15 20.48
N SER A 537 -11.19 -32.41 20.41
CA SER A 537 -11.23 -30.97 20.68
C SER A 537 -10.84 -30.64 22.13
N ILE A 538 -11.30 -31.46 23.10
CA ILE A 538 -10.93 -31.29 24.51
C ILE A 538 -9.44 -31.57 24.72
N VAL A 539 -8.91 -32.66 24.15
CA VAL A 539 -7.48 -33.01 24.28
C VAL A 539 -6.60 -31.90 23.71
N LEU A 540 -6.95 -31.39 22.54
CA LEU A 540 -6.19 -30.36 21.85
C LEU A 540 -6.28 -29.00 22.55
N GLY A 541 -7.45 -28.65 23.09
CA GLY A 541 -7.65 -27.44 23.88
C GLY A 541 -6.86 -27.43 25.18
N VAL A 542 -6.91 -28.52 25.96
CA VAL A 542 -6.15 -28.64 27.20
C VAL A 542 -4.65 -28.60 26.91
N ALA A 543 -4.18 -29.32 25.88
CA ALA A 543 -2.77 -29.27 25.48
C ALA A 543 -2.31 -27.85 25.10
N GLN A 544 -3.12 -27.09 24.36
CA GLN A 544 -2.80 -25.71 24.00
C GLN A 544 -2.78 -24.78 25.22
N MET A 545 -3.75 -24.89 26.12
CA MET A 545 -3.81 -24.06 27.34
C MET A 545 -2.65 -24.36 28.29
N THR A 546 -2.31 -25.63 28.49
CA THR A 546 -1.14 -26.02 29.28
C THR A 546 0.14 -25.48 28.65
N PHE A 547 0.28 -25.57 27.31
CA PHE A 547 1.42 -24.98 26.60
C PHE A 547 1.49 -23.46 26.78
N ALA A 548 0.36 -22.75 26.67
CA ALA A 548 0.31 -21.30 26.86
C ALA A 548 0.76 -20.90 28.29
N LEU A 549 0.33 -21.63 29.32
CA LEU A 549 0.79 -21.38 30.69
C LEU A 549 2.30 -21.60 30.86
N LEU A 550 2.87 -22.60 30.20
CA LEU A 550 4.30 -22.86 30.25
C LEU A 550 5.14 -21.72 29.64
N LEU A 551 4.57 -20.90 28.74
CA LEU A 551 5.25 -19.73 28.17
C LEU A 551 5.54 -18.63 29.20
N ASN A 552 4.88 -18.63 30.36
CA ASN A 552 5.22 -17.73 31.47
C ASN A 552 6.54 -18.07 32.16
N VAL A 553 7.04 -19.31 32.03
CA VAL A 553 8.31 -19.71 32.67
C VAL A 553 9.48 -18.87 32.16
N PRO A 554 9.71 -18.76 30.82
CA PRO A 554 10.73 -17.85 30.29
C PRO A 554 10.55 -16.40 30.74
N ASN A 555 9.31 -15.88 30.79
CA ASN A 555 9.02 -14.51 31.23
C ASN A 555 9.55 -14.28 32.67
N HIS A 556 9.13 -15.11 33.62
CA HIS A 556 9.54 -14.97 35.01
C HIS A 556 11.04 -15.20 35.23
N LEU A 557 11.65 -16.08 34.43
CA LEU A 557 13.10 -16.32 34.47
C LEU A 557 13.88 -15.10 33.95
N HIS A 558 13.43 -14.51 32.84
CA HIS A 558 14.05 -13.33 32.23
C HIS A 558 13.96 -12.09 33.14
N PHE A 559 12.79 -11.85 33.74
CA PHE A 559 12.59 -10.77 34.72
C PHE A 559 13.20 -11.06 36.11
N LYS A 560 13.90 -12.20 36.30
CA LYS A 560 14.54 -12.63 37.56
C LYS A 560 13.59 -12.68 38.77
N ARG A 561 12.31 -12.99 38.54
CA ARG A 561 11.26 -13.09 39.57
C ARG A 561 10.97 -14.56 39.91
N ALA A 562 11.95 -15.26 40.49
CA ALA A 562 11.82 -16.70 40.77
C ALA A 562 10.69 -17.03 41.78
N SER A 563 10.37 -16.10 42.69
CA SER A 563 9.27 -16.23 43.66
C SER A 563 7.89 -16.30 43.00
N TRP A 564 7.72 -15.69 41.82
CA TRP A 564 6.45 -15.64 41.09
C TRP A 564 6.13 -16.99 40.43
N ILE A 565 7.14 -17.77 40.06
CA ILE A 565 6.96 -19.14 39.54
C ILE A 565 6.26 -20.02 40.57
N TRP A 566 6.68 -19.92 41.84
CA TRP A 566 6.10 -20.70 42.93
C TRP A 566 4.72 -20.18 43.37
N ALA A 567 4.51 -18.86 43.34
CA ALA A 567 3.30 -18.23 43.84
C ALA A 567 2.15 -18.18 42.82
N GLU A 568 2.44 -18.16 41.52
CA GLU A 568 1.46 -17.92 40.46
C GLU A 568 1.37 -19.09 39.48
N LEU A 569 2.47 -19.46 38.83
CA LEU A 569 2.46 -20.48 37.78
C LEU A 569 2.13 -21.88 38.31
N LEU A 570 2.82 -22.31 39.36
CA LEU A 570 2.72 -23.69 39.84
C LEU A 570 1.31 -24.04 40.36
N PRO A 571 0.64 -23.18 41.15
CA PRO A 571 -0.76 -23.39 41.52
C PRO A 571 -1.71 -23.41 40.31
N GLN A 572 -1.49 -22.54 39.30
CA GLN A 572 -2.30 -22.48 38.09
C GLN A 572 -2.22 -23.77 37.26
N ILE A 573 -1.00 -24.29 37.05
CA ILE A 573 -0.78 -25.55 36.32
C ILE A 573 -1.39 -26.73 37.09
N LEU A 574 -1.13 -26.83 38.41
CA LEU A 574 -1.69 -27.91 39.21
C LEU A 574 -3.22 -27.90 39.22
N PHE A 575 -3.83 -26.72 39.28
CA PHE A 575 -5.28 -26.57 39.19
C PHE A 575 -5.83 -27.04 37.84
N LEU A 576 -5.21 -26.64 36.73
CA LEU A 576 -5.64 -27.04 35.38
C LEU A 576 -5.48 -28.56 35.15
N GLU A 577 -4.30 -29.10 35.45
CA GLU A 577 -3.97 -30.51 35.19
C GLU A 577 -4.74 -31.47 36.10
N SER A 578 -5.00 -31.09 37.36
CA SER A 578 -5.74 -31.94 38.30
C SER A 578 -7.19 -32.20 37.90
N LEU A 579 -7.81 -31.28 37.16
CA LEU A 579 -9.18 -31.40 36.69
C LEU A 579 -9.25 -31.84 35.22
N PHE A 580 -8.68 -31.04 34.33
CA PHE A 580 -8.82 -31.24 32.89
C PHE A 580 -7.71 -32.11 32.30
N GLY A 581 -6.50 -32.07 32.86
CA GLY A 581 -5.45 -33.03 32.54
C GLY A 581 -5.87 -34.46 32.87
N TYR A 582 -6.49 -34.66 34.05
CA TYR A 582 -7.12 -35.93 34.41
C TYR A 582 -8.19 -36.36 33.41
N LEU A 583 -9.06 -35.43 32.96
CA LEU A 583 -10.04 -35.73 31.91
C LEU A 583 -9.37 -36.23 30.63
N VAL A 584 -8.30 -35.59 30.17
CA VAL A 584 -7.52 -36.03 28.99
C VAL A 584 -6.95 -37.43 29.18
N ILE A 585 -6.36 -37.71 30.35
CA ILE A 585 -5.81 -39.04 30.68
C ILE A 585 -6.93 -40.10 30.66
N THR A 586 -8.11 -39.80 31.21
CA THR A 586 -9.25 -40.75 31.18
C THR A 586 -9.80 -40.98 29.78
N ILE A 587 -9.76 -39.99 28.89
CA ILE A 587 -10.13 -40.13 27.47
C ILE A 587 -9.18 -41.11 26.78
N ILE A 588 -7.87 -40.87 26.91
CA ILE A 588 -6.83 -41.70 26.28
C ILE A 588 -6.88 -43.12 26.84
N TYR A 589 -6.99 -43.26 28.17
CA TYR A 589 -7.12 -44.56 28.82
C TYR A 589 -8.36 -45.33 28.34
N LYS A 590 -9.50 -44.65 28.21
CA LYS A 590 -10.73 -45.26 27.69
C LYS A 590 -10.55 -45.77 26.24
N TRP A 591 -9.73 -45.10 25.44
CA TRP A 591 -9.38 -45.55 24.08
C TRP A 591 -8.39 -46.72 24.05
N SER A 592 -7.55 -46.88 25.08
CA SER A 592 -6.55 -47.95 25.15
C SER A 592 -7.08 -49.29 25.69
N VAL A 593 -8.24 -49.31 26.35
CA VAL A 593 -8.83 -50.52 26.93
C VAL A 593 -9.88 -51.11 26.00
N ASP A 594 -9.80 -52.42 25.75
CA ASP A 594 -10.82 -53.16 25.01
C ASP A 594 -11.95 -53.59 25.95
N TRP A 595 -13.11 -52.95 25.82
CA TRP A 595 -14.30 -53.20 26.64
C TRP A 595 -15.15 -54.38 26.15
N SER A 596 -14.81 -54.95 24.99
CA SER A 596 -15.59 -56.00 24.31
C SER A 596 -14.97 -57.40 24.38
N ALA A 597 -13.76 -57.51 24.92
CA ALA A 597 -13.07 -58.78 25.08
C ALA A 597 -13.82 -59.73 26.04
N THR A 598 -14.12 -60.94 25.57
CA THR A 598 -14.76 -62.01 26.32
C THR A 598 -13.75 -63.12 26.64
N ASP A 599 -13.81 -63.66 27.87
CA ASP A 599 -13.04 -64.84 28.26
C ASP A 599 -13.48 -66.09 27.48
N ALA A 600 -12.64 -67.14 27.47
CA ALA A 600 -12.94 -68.44 26.87
C ALA A 600 -14.24 -69.11 27.39
N ASN A 601 -14.80 -68.61 28.50
CA ASN A 601 -16.04 -69.07 29.12
C ASN A 601 -17.24 -68.12 28.90
N GLY A 602 -17.13 -67.09 28.05
CA GLY A 602 -18.23 -66.20 27.69
C GLY A 602 -18.58 -65.12 28.73
N HIS A 603 -17.72 -64.88 29.72
CA HIS A 603 -17.83 -63.73 30.63
C HIS A 603 -17.02 -62.54 30.09
N SER A 604 -17.57 -61.33 30.18
CA SER A 604 -16.86 -60.10 29.82
C SER A 604 -15.66 -59.89 30.75
N LEU A 605 -14.46 -59.68 30.19
CA LEU A 605 -13.22 -59.48 30.96
C LEU A 605 -13.24 -58.17 31.76
N HIS A 606 -14.04 -57.20 31.30
CA HIS A 606 -14.14 -55.85 31.84
C HIS A 606 -15.61 -55.42 32.01
N ASN A 607 -15.83 -54.51 32.96
CA ASN A 607 -17.14 -53.93 33.27
C ASN A 607 -17.65 -52.99 32.17
N SER A 608 -18.93 -52.62 32.21
CA SER A 608 -19.55 -51.72 31.23
C SER A 608 -18.80 -50.37 31.09
N PRO A 609 -18.65 -49.84 29.86
CA PRO A 609 -17.86 -48.64 29.62
C PRO A 609 -18.48 -47.40 30.29
N PRO A 610 -17.76 -46.70 31.18
CA PRO A 610 -18.30 -45.56 31.92
C PRO A 610 -18.50 -44.30 31.06
N GLY A 611 -19.48 -43.49 31.42
CA GLY A 611 -19.69 -42.16 30.87
C GLY A 611 -18.72 -41.14 31.48
N LEU A 612 -17.80 -40.59 30.68
CA LEU A 612 -16.76 -39.66 31.16
C LEU A 612 -17.34 -38.36 31.73
N LEU A 613 -18.43 -37.86 31.15
CA LEU A 613 -19.11 -36.64 31.62
C LEU A 613 -19.78 -36.86 32.98
N ASN A 614 -20.49 -37.99 33.16
CA ASN A 614 -21.09 -38.33 34.45
C ASN A 614 -20.02 -38.56 35.51
N MET A 615 -18.90 -39.18 35.14
CA MET A 615 -17.75 -39.34 36.03
C MET A 615 -17.20 -37.98 36.50
N LEU A 616 -17.05 -37.00 35.59
CA LEU A 616 -16.57 -35.66 35.94
C LEU A 616 -17.58 -34.92 36.84
N ILE A 617 -18.88 -35.03 36.57
CA ILE A 617 -19.93 -34.43 37.42
C ILE A 617 -19.91 -35.06 38.82
N TYR A 618 -19.84 -36.40 38.90
CA TYR A 618 -19.82 -37.10 40.19
C TYR A 618 -18.53 -36.87 40.97
N MET A 619 -17.42 -36.58 40.30
CA MET A 619 -16.17 -36.16 40.96
C MET A 619 -16.38 -34.91 41.83
N PHE A 620 -17.21 -33.95 41.40
CA PHE A 620 -17.52 -32.75 42.18
C PHE A 620 -18.72 -32.90 43.12
N LEU A 621 -19.80 -33.56 42.68
CA LEU A 621 -21.06 -33.64 43.45
C LEU A 621 -21.06 -34.76 44.51
N LYS A 622 -20.34 -35.86 44.29
CA LYS A 622 -20.30 -37.04 45.17
C LYS A 622 -18.87 -37.59 45.29
N PRO A 623 -17.95 -36.86 45.96
CA PRO A 623 -16.56 -37.26 46.04
C PRO A 623 -16.41 -38.63 46.72
N GLY A 624 -15.73 -39.57 46.05
CA GLY A 624 -15.35 -40.88 46.60
C GLY A 624 -16.37 -42.02 46.42
N ASN A 625 -17.54 -41.78 45.81
CA ASN A 625 -18.52 -42.84 45.54
C ASN A 625 -18.50 -43.25 44.05
N VAL A 626 -17.82 -44.35 43.74
CA VAL A 626 -17.76 -44.93 42.39
C VAL A 626 -18.40 -46.31 42.42
N ASP A 627 -19.44 -46.53 41.63
CA ASP A 627 -20.10 -47.84 41.53
C ASP A 627 -19.09 -48.90 41.04
N PRO A 628 -18.97 -50.06 41.72
CA PRO A 628 -18.01 -51.11 41.34
C PRO A 628 -18.17 -51.61 39.90
N ASN A 629 -19.40 -51.53 39.37
CA ASN A 629 -19.76 -51.97 38.02
C ASN A 629 -19.39 -50.97 36.91
N VAL A 630 -18.90 -49.77 37.25
CA VAL A 630 -18.64 -48.66 36.31
C VAL A 630 -17.22 -48.07 36.51
N GLN A 631 -16.37 -48.78 37.25
CA GLN A 631 -15.02 -48.34 37.57
C GLN A 631 -14.08 -48.40 36.34
N LEU A 632 -13.34 -47.32 36.08
CA LEU A 632 -12.42 -47.20 34.93
C LEU A 632 -11.09 -47.92 35.19
N PHE A 633 -10.51 -47.74 36.38
CA PHE A 633 -9.26 -48.39 36.79
C PHE A 633 -9.27 -48.66 38.32
N PRO A 634 -8.53 -49.67 38.80
CA PRO A 634 -8.45 -49.97 40.23
C PRO A 634 -7.89 -48.78 41.02
N GLY A 635 -8.60 -48.35 42.08
CA GLY A 635 -8.20 -47.20 42.92
C GLY A 635 -8.70 -45.82 42.46
N GLN A 636 -9.57 -45.74 41.44
CA GLN A 636 -10.14 -44.49 40.91
C GLN A 636 -10.70 -43.54 41.98
N ALA A 637 -11.44 -44.05 42.97
CA ALA A 637 -12.04 -43.22 44.01
C ALA A 637 -11.00 -42.48 44.88
N SER A 638 -9.87 -43.14 45.15
CA SER A 638 -8.75 -42.54 45.91
C SER A 638 -8.07 -41.43 45.11
N VAL A 639 -7.81 -41.68 43.82
CA VAL A 639 -7.19 -40.70 42.93
C VAL A 639 -8.06 -39.47 42.72
N GLN A 640 -9.37 -39.65 42.50
CA GLN A 640 -10.30 -38.52 42.34
C GLN A 640 -10.40 -37.66 43.60
N MET A 641 -10.42 -38.28 44.79
CA MET A 641 -10.42 -37.55 46.05
C MET A 641 -9.12 -36.76 46.25
N PHE A 642 -7.97 -37.35 45.94
CA PHE A 642 -6.67 -36.68 46.02
C PHE A 642 -6.59 -35.47 45.07
N LEU A 643 -6.99 -35.65 43.81
CA LEU A 643 -6.96 -34.58 42.80
C LEU A 643 -7.91 -33.44 43.15
N LEU A 644 -9.11 -33.74 43.66
CA LEU A 644 -10.06 -32.71 44.09
C LEU A 644 -9.53 -31.91 45.29
N LEU A 645 -8.90 -32.58 46.26
CA LEU A 645 -8.28 -31.92 47.41
C LEU A 645 -7.12 -31.03 46.96
N LEU A 646 -6.27 -31.54 46.05
CA LEU A 646 -5.18 -30.77 45.45
C LEU A 646 -5.70 -29.50 44.76
N ALA A 647 -6.74 -29.60 43.94
CA ALA A 647 -7.35 -28.46 43.27
C ALA A 647 -7.92 -27.44 44.27
N LEU A 648 -8.55 -27.90 45.35
CA LEU A 648 -9.11 -27.03 46.38
C LEU A 648 -8.04 -26.28 47.17
N VAL A 649 -6.87 -26.90 47.43
CA VAL A 649 -5.72 -26.26 48.08
C VAL A 649 -5.05 -25.21 47.19
N CYS A 650 -5.11 -25.37 45.86
CA CYS A 650 -4.51 -24.40 44.93
C CYS A 650 -5.21 -23.03 44.94
N VAL A 651 -6.51 -22.97 45.22
CA VAL A 651 -7.28 -21.71 45.27
C VAL A 651 -6.78 -20.73 46.35
N PRO A 652 -6.71 -21.11 47.64
CA PRO A 652 -6.16 -20.23 48.68
C PRO A 652 -4.66 -19.97 48.48
N TRP A 653 -3.93 -20.90 47.86
CA TRP A 653 -2.51 -20.71 47.56
C TRP A 653 -2.29 -19.54 46.58
N MET A 654 -3.03 -19.49 45.47
CA MET A 654 -2.95 -18.37 44.51
C MET A 654 -3.33 -17.02 45.14
N LEU A 655 -4.35 -17.01 45.99
CA LEU A 655 -4.89 -15.78 46.56
C LEU A 655 -3.92 -15.14 47.57
N ILE A 656 -3.27 -15.95 48.41
CA ILE A 656 -2.48 -15.44 49.54
C ILE A 656 -0.99 -15.29 49.18
N ALA A 657 -0.43 -16.16 48.34
CA ALA A 657 1.03 -16.21 48.15
C ALA A 657 1.60 -14.93 47.52
N LYS A 658 0.96 -14.39 46.47
CA LYS A 658 1.48 -13.22 45.75
C LYS A 658 1.40 -11.91 46.57
N PRO A 659 0.26 -11.54 47.19
CA PRO A 659 0.20 -10.34 48.04
C PRO A 659 1.11 -10.44 49.26
N TYR A 660 1.24 -11.64 49.84
CA TYR A 660 2.13 -11.88 50.98
C TYR A 660 3.61 -11.69 50.62
N LEU A 661 4.04 -12.18 49.44
CA LEU A 661 5.41 -11.99 48.97
C LEU A 661 5.72 -10.52 48.70
N LEU A 662 4.81 -9.80 48.05
CA LEU A 662 4.95 -8.36 47.81
C LEU A 662 5.01 -7.55 49.11
N TYR A 663 4.14 -7.88 50.08
CA TYR A 663 4.17 -7.28 51.41
C TYR A 663 5.52 -7.51 52.12
N LYS A 664 6.05 -8.73 52.05
CA LYS A 664 7.34 -9.08 52.66
C LYS A 664 8.52 -8.37 51.98
N GLU A 665 8.52 -8.27 50.65
CA GLU A 665 9.54 -7.52 49.91
C GLU A 665 9.52 -6.04 50.26
N HIS A 666 8.33 -5.44 50.41
CA HIS A 666 8.17 -4.05 50.82
C HIS A 666 8.65 -3.83 52.26
N GLN A 667 8.28 -4.70 53.20
CA GLN A 667 8.74 -4.61 54.59
C GLN A 667 10.27 -4.74 54.71
N SER A 668 10.87 -5.62 53.90
CA SER A 668 12.33 -5.77 53.81
C SER A 668 12.99 -4.49 53.24
N LYS A 669 12.46 -3.92 52.15
CA LYS A 669 12.99 -2.69 51.54
C LYS A 669 12.81 -1.45 52.44
N ALA A 670 11.69 -1.34 53.15
CA ALA A 670 11.45 -0.30 54.15
C ALA A 670 12.44 -0.39 55.33
N GLY A 671 12.85 -1.59 55.71
CA GLY A 671 13.88 -1.82 56.73
C GLY A 671 15.29 -1.34 56.33
N TYR A 672 15.64 -1.37 55.04
CA TYR A 672 16.94 -0.86 54.56
C TYR A 672 17.01 0.67 54.50
N HIS A 673 15.91 1.36 54.18
CA HIS A 673 15.86 2.83 54.19
C HIS A 673 15.99 3.42 55.61
N ALA A 674 15.56 2.70 56.66
CA ALA A 674 15.71 3.14 58.05
C ALA A 674 17.15 3.04 58.59
N VAL A 675 18.02 2.23 57.97
CA VAL A 675 19.42 2.07 58.41
C VAL A 675 20.34 3.12 57.75
N GLY A 676 20.07 3.50 56.50
CA GLY A 676 20.87 4.49 55.77
C GLY A 676 20.70 5.95 56.21
N SER A 677 19.64 6.29 56.95
CA SER A 677 19.41 7.65 57.47
C SER A 677 20.09 7.92 58.83
N SER A 678 20.70 6.90 59.44
CA SER A 678 21.29 7.01 60.78
C SER A 678 22.76 7.47 60.81
N GLU A 679 23.50 7.36 59.69
CA GLU A 679 24.91 7.81 59.61
C GLU A 679 25.09 9.26 59.13
N SER A 680 24.09 9.86 58.48
CA SER A 680 24.18 11.23 57.94
C SER A 680 23.66 12.32 58.87
N GLN A 681 22.96 11.98 59.96
CA GLN A 681 22.38 12.95 60.90
C GLN A 681 23.30 13.36 62.07
N GLN A 682 24.48 12.75 62.25
CA GLN A 682 25.38 13.10 63.37
C GLN A 682 26.40 14.21 63.07
N LEU A 683 26.50 14.71 61.83
CA LEU A 683 27.53 15.71 61.46
C LEU A 683 27.02 17.15 61.26
N VAL A 684 25.74 17.44 61.45
CA VAL A 684 25.17 18.79 61.16
C VAL A 684 24.69 19.54 62.41
N GLN A 685 24.75 18.94 63.60
CA GLN A 685 24.19 19.56 64.82
C GLN A 685 25.28 20.24 65.67
N GLN A 686 26.10 21.11 65.07
CA GLN A 686 27.07 21.88 65.84
C GLN A 686 27.50 23.21 65.21
N SER A 687 26.56 24.06 64.82
CA SER A 687 26.78 25.52 64.73
C SER A 687 25.51 26.24 64.29
N ASP A 688 24.72 26.74 65.24
CA ASP A 688 23.73 27.78 64.92
C ASP A 688 23.59 28.70 66.13
N ASP A 689 24.28 29.84 66.05
CA ASP A 689 23.98 31.07 66.80
C ASP A 689 24.80 32.23 66.19
N GLN A 690 24.28 32.87 65.12
CA GLN A 690 24.46 34.30 64.80
C GLN A 690 23.78 34.75 63.49
N GLN A 691 22.83 35.69 63.63
CA GLN A 691 22.59 36.92 62.83
C GLN A 691 22.27 36.89 61.31
N GLU A 692 21.01 37.25 61.01
CA GLU A 692 20.52 38.35 60.15
C GLU A 692 21.25 38.82 58.85
N VAL A 693 20.46 38.81 57.75
CA VAL A 693 20.38 39.75 56.59
C VAL A 693 21.22 39.48 55.32
N PHE A 694 20.60 39.79 54.16
CA PHE A 694 20.96 39.59 52.73
C PHE A 694 20.63 38.21 52.16
N GLY A 695 20.01 38.01 50.99
CA GLY A 695 19.44 38.82 49.92
C GLY A 695 18.91 37.84 48.85
N GLU A 696 17.99 38.29 47.99
CA GLU A 696 17.36 37.51 46.90
C GLU A 696 18.35 36.82 45.95
N GLU A 697 17.82 35.80 45.24
CA GLU A 697 18.43 34.93 44.19
C GLU A 697 18.85 33.53 44.65
N ASP A 698 17.86 32.63 44.78
CA ASP A 698 17.95 31.23 44.32
C ASP A 698 16.60 30.53 44.53
N ALA A 699 15.68 30.76 43.59
CA ALA A 699 14.39 30.06 43.51
C ALA A 699 14.19 29.53 42.08
N ALA A 700 15.08 28.65 41.64
CA ALA A 700 14.92 27.89 40.40
C ALA A 700 15.90 26.71 40.35
N ASN A 701 15.77 25.72 41.25
CA ASN A 701 16.43 24.42 41.09
C ASN A 701 15.87 23.32 42.03
N ASP A 702 14.56 23.31 42.29
CA ASP A 702 13.94 22.26 43.13
C ASP A 702 12.63 21.71 42.55
N ALA A 703 12.54 21.67 41.21
CA ALA A 703 11.40 21.13 40.50
C ALA A 703 11.87 20.24 39.35
N HIS A 704 12.48 19.08 39.64
CA HIS A 704 12.51 17.90 38.79
C HIS A 704 13.16 16.72 39.53
N ASP A 705 12.46 16.18 40.55
CA ASP A 705 12.60 14.76 40.92
C ASP A 705 11.45 14.28 41.83
N GLN A 706 10.22 14.69 41.52
CA GLN A 706 9.00 14.06 42.03
C GLN A 706 8.32 13.30 40.89
N GLN A 707 8.97 12.24 40.40
CA GLN A 707 8.24 11.18 39.73
C GLN A 707 7.57 10.31 40.80
N HIS A 708 6.25 10.28 40.74
CA HIS A 708 5.33 9.43 41.49
C HIS A 708 5.93 8.09 41.93
N GLY A 709 6.30 8.00 43.21
CA GLY A 709 6.20 6.73 43.92
C GLY A 709 4.73 6.57 44.27
N GLU A 710 3.98 5.76 43.52
CA GLU A 710 2.65 5.32 43.95
C GLU A 710 2.78 4.75 45.37
N GLU A 711 2.02 5.29 46.32
CA GLU A 711 1.90 4.69 47.64
C GLU A 711 1.47 3.24 47.45
N PHE A 712 2.26 2.29 47.97
CA PHE A 712 1.95 0.87 47.82
C PHE A 712 0.70 0.51 48.62
N GLU A 713 -0.46 0.59 47.98
CA GLU A 713 -1.73 0.22 48.56
C GLU A 713 -1.92 -1.31 48.50
N ILE A 714 -1.65 -1.98 49.62
CA ILE A 714 -1.88 -3.43 49.78
C ILE A 714 -3.33 -3.80 49.42
N GLY A 715 -4.28 -2.88 49.69
CA GLY A 715 -5.70 -3.07 49.35
C GLY A 715 -5.92 -3.32 47.85
N GLU A 716 -5.30 -2.51 46.99
CA GLU A 716 -5.43 -2.65 45.53
C GLU A 716 -4.81 -3.97 45.04
N VAL A 717 -3.63 -4.33 45.55
CA VAL A 717 -2.94 -5.58 45.20
C VAL A 717 -3.80 -6.80 45.57
N VAL A 718 -4.42 -6.79 46.75
CA VAL A 718 -5.29 -7.88 47.22
C VAL A 718 -6.55 -7.95 46.37
N ILE A 719 -7.20 -6.83 46.07
CA ILE A 719 -8.41 -6.80 45.23
C ILE A 719 -8.10 -7.32 43.82
N HIS A 720 -7.03 -6.82 43.21
CA HIS A 720 -6.58 -7.27 41.89
C HIS A 720 -6.30 -8.78 41.88
N GLN A 721 -5.62 -9.30 42.92
CA GLN A 721 -5.33 -10.73 43.01
C GLN A 721 -6.59 -11.60 43.22
N ILE A 722 -7.59 -11.11 43.96
CA ILE A 722 -8.89 -11.79 44.11
C ILE A 722 -9.57 -11.90 42.75
N ILE A 723 -9.63 -10.80 42.00
CA ILE A 723 -10.23 -10.78 40.65
C ILE A 723 -9.49 -11.77 39.74
N HIS A 724 -8.17 -11.68 39.69
CA HIS A 724 -7.33 -12.56 38.87
C HIS A 724 -7.53 -14.05 39.22
N THR A 725 -7.64 -14.38 40.51
CA THR A 725 -7.86 -15.77 40.97
C THR A 725 -9.24 -16.30 40.56
N ILE A 726 -10.29 -15.47 40.69
CA ILE A 726 -11.65 -15.83 40.30
C ILE A 726 -11.75 -15.98 38.78
N GLU A 727 -11.20 -15.02 38.04
CA GLU A 727 -11.16 -15.02 36.58
C GLU A 727 -10.40 -16.22 36.05
N PHE A 728 -9.24 -16.55 36.64
CA PHE A 728 -8.47 -17.72 36.23
C PHE A 728 -9.25 -19.03 36.44
N CYS A 729 -9.82 -19.23 37.63
CA CYS A 729 -10.55 -20.46 37.98
C CYS A 729 -11.79 -20.67 37.09
N LEU A 730 -12.62 -19.63 36.94
CA LEU A 730 -13.81 -19.69 36.07
C LEU A 730 -13.41 -19.77 34.59
N GLY A 731 -12.36 -19.05 34.21
CA GLY A 731 -11.77 -19.06 32.88
C GLY A 731 -11.29 -20.44 32.48
N CYS A 732 -10.67 -21.24 33.36
CA CYS A 732 -10.26 -22.60 33.02
C CYS A 732 -11.43 -23.50 32.60
N ILE A 733 -12.59 -23.38 33.26
CA ILE A 733 -13.80 -24.15 32.90
C ILE A 733 -14.39 -23.62 31.59
N SER A 734 -14.58 -22.30 31.51
CA SER A 734 -15.17 -21.64 30.34
C SER A 734 -14.34 -21.85 29.08
N ASN A 735 -13.02 -21.66 29.16
CA ASN A 735 -12.09 -21.77 28.03
C ASN A 735 -12.02 -23.23 27.55
N THR A 736 -11.97 -24.22 28.45
CA THR A 736 -12.01 -25.63 28.05
C THR A 736 -13.30 -26.00 27.31
N ALA A 737 -14.45 -25.49 27.76
CA ALA A 737 -15.71 -25.69 27.07
C ALA A 737 -15.75 -24.96 25.71
N SER A 738 -15.12 -23.79 25.60
CA SER A 738 -15.03 -23.00 24.37
C SER A 738 -14.31 -23.76 23.23
N TYR A 739 -13.37 -24.64 23.55
CA TYR A 739 -12.71 -25.50 22.56
C TYR A 739 -13.64 -26.48 21.86
N LEU A 740 -14.85 -26.74 22.37
CA LEU A 740 -15.87 -27.53 21.67
C LEU A 740 -16.28 -26.91 20.32
N ARG A 741 -15.98 -25.63 20.07
CA ARG A 741 -16.12 -25.00 18.74
C ARG A 741 -15.35 -25.74 17.66
N LEU A 742 -14.16 -26.27 17.98
CA LEU A 742 -13.36 -27.06 17.03
C LEU A 742 -14.19 -28.22 16.46
N TRP A 743 -14.87 -28.95 17.34
CA TRP A 743 -15.77 -30.03 16.97
C TRP A 743 -17.01 -29.52 16.23
N ALA A 744 -17.70 -28.50 16.77
CA ALA A 744 -18.97 -28.03 16.21
C ALA A 744 -18.83 -27.55 14.76
N LEU A 745 -17.81 -26.74 14.47
CA LEU A 745 -17.55 -26.25 13.12
C LEU A 745 -17.06 -27.36 12.19
N SER A 746 -16.19 -28.24 12.67
CA SER A 746 -15.73 -29.40 11.89
C SER A 746 -16.85 -30.36 11.51
N LEU A 747 -17.88 -30.49 12.37
CA LEU A 747 -19.07 -31.29 12.07
C LEU A 747 -19.99 -30.55 11.10
N ALA A 748 -20.24 -29.27 11.32
CA ALA A 748 -21.07 -28.45 10.42
C ALA A 748 -20.50 -28.42 8.99
N HIS A 749 -19.19 -28.20 8.84
CA HIS A 749 -18.51 -28.19 7.55
C HIS A 749 -18.68 -29.52 6.79
N ALA A 750 -18.40 -30.65 7.45
CA ALA A 750 -18.56 -31.98 6.86
C ALA A 750 -20.03 -32.26 6.44
N GLN A 751 -21.00 -31.88 7.28
CA GLN A 751 -22.42 -32.06 6.99
C GLN A 751 -22.91 -31.17 5.84
N LEU A 752 -22.50 -29.90 5.81
CA LEU A 752 -22.86 -29.00 4.71
C LEU A 752 -22.26 -29.45 3.38
N SER A 753 -21.02 -29.95 3.39
CA SER A 753 -20.36 -30.56 2.22
C SER A 753 -21.15 -31.77 1.71
N GLN A 754 -21.55 -32.67 2.62
CA GLN A 754 -22.34 -33.86 2.27
C GLN A 754 -23.73 -33.50 1.69
N VAL A 755 -24.45 -32.57 2.33
CA VAL A 755 -25.76 -32.12 1.85
C VAL A 755 -25.65 -31.45 0.48
N LEU A 756 -24.61 -30.63 0.28
CA LEU A 756 -24.38 -29.98 -1.02
C LEU A 756 -24.11 -31.01 -2.11
N TRP A 757 -23.30 -32.04 -1.84
CA TRP A 757 -23.03 -33.13 -2.76
C TRP A 757 -24.29 -33.93 -3.11
N ASP A 758 -25.06 -34.34 -2.08
CA ASP A 758 -26.28 -35.14 -2.24
C ASP A 758 -27.38 -34.38 -3.00
N MET A 759 -27.53 -33.07 -2.79
CA MET A 759 -28.58 -32.28 -3.46
C MET A 759 -28.23 -31.89 -4.90
N THR A 760 -26.95 -31.76 -5.25
CA THR A 760 -26.53 -31.24 -6.57
C THR A 760 -26.06 -32.35 -7.51
N ILE A 761 -24.89 -32.93 -7.27
CA ILE A 761 -24.21 -33.84 -8.19
C ILE A 761 -24.89 -35.22 -8.22
N LYS A 762 -25.29 -35.75 -7.05
CA LYS A 762 -25.86 -37.09 -6.94
C LYS A 762 -27.16 -37.28 -7.73
N ASN A 763 -27.98 -36.23 -7.82
CA ASN A 763 -29.25 -36.25 -8.56
C ASN A 763 -29.06 -36.43 -10.08
N VAL A 764 -27.88 -36.10 -10.63
CA VAL A 764 -27.63 -36.11 -12.07
C VAL A 764 -27.00 -37.42 -12.56
N PHE A 765 -26.42 -38.22 -11.68
CA PHE A 765 -25.76 -39.49 -12.04
C PHE A 765 -26.72 -40.59 -12.55
N GLY A 766 -28.04 -40.38 -12.52
CA GLY A 766 -29.04 -41.31 -13.06
C GLY A 766 -29.44 -41.09 -14.53
N MET A 767 -29.04 -39.98 -15.16
CA MET A 767 -29.52 -39.63 -16.52
C MET A 767 -28.51 -40.02 -17.60
N THR A 768 -28.83 -41.04 -18.42
CA THR A 768 -27.98 -41.46 -19.55
C THR A 768 -28.28 -40.66 -20.82
N GLY A 769 -27.24 -40.12 -21.50
CA GLY A 769 -27.36 -39.50 -22.83
C GLY A 769 -26.64 -38.15 -22.96
N LEU A 770 -26.74 -37.51 -24.14
CA LEU A 770 -26.13 -36.21 -24.44
C LEU A 770 -26.74 -35.07 -23.59
N VAL A 771 -28.03 -35.19 -23.27
CA VAL A 771 -28.74 -34.32 -22.31
C VAL A 771 -28.20 -34.53 -20.89
N GLY A 772 -27.88 -35.77 -20.51
CA GLY A 772 -27.25 -36.08 -19.22
C GLY A 772 -25.85 -35.48 -19.08
N ALA A 773 -25.06 -35.48 -20.16
CA ALA A 773 -23.75 -34.83 -20.18
C ALA A 773 -23.86 -33.31 -19.98
N ILE A 774 -24.78 -32.64 -20.68
CA ILE A 774 -25.00 -31.19 -20.52
C ILE A 774 -25.53 -30.86 -19.12
N ALA A 775 -26.47 -31.64 -18.60
CA ALA A 775 -27.00 -31.48 -17.25
C ALA A 775 -25.90 -31.69 -16.19
N SER A 776 -25.00 -32.66 -16.38
CA SER A 776 -23.88 -32.91 -15.46
C SER A 776 -22.88 -31.76 -15.43
N MET A 777 -22.60 -31.12 -16.58
CA MET A 777 -21.72 -29.96 -16.66
C MET A 777 -22.32 -28.76 -15.92
N PHE A 778 -23.62 -28.49 -16.09
CA PHE A 778 -24.29 -27.40 -15.38
C PHE A 778 -24.37 -27.67 -13.87
N ALA A 779 -24.74 -28.89 -13.47
CA ALA A 779 -24.81 -29.26 -12.06
C ALA A 779 -23.44 -29.23 -11.38
N PHE A 780 -22.37 -29.63 -12.08
CA PHE A 780 -21.00 -29.50 -11.59
C PHE A 780 -20.59 -28.03 -11.45
N ALA A 781 -20.89 -27.18 -12.44
CA ALA A 781 -20.60 -25.74 -12.35
C ALA A 781 -21.34 -25.09 -11.17
N LEU A 782 -22.62 -25.41 -10.97
CA LEU A 782 -23.41 -24.94 -9.84
C LEU A 782 -22.83 -25.41 -8.50
N TRP A 783 -22.55 -26.72 -8.37
CA TRP A 783 -21.92 -27.30 -7.19
C TRP A 783 -20.59 -26.62 -6.88
N PHE A 784 -19.73 -26.42 -7.88
CA PHE A 784 -18.42 -25.81 -7.73
C PHE A 784 -18.50 -24.36 -7.27
N ILE A 785 -19.39 -23.55 -7.85
CA ILE A 785 -19.61 -22.15 -7.45
C ILE A 785 -20.12 -22.08 -6.00
N LEU A 786 -21.10 -22.91 -5.64
CA LEU A 786 -21.64 -22.96 -4.27
C LEU A 786 -20.57 -23.42 -3.28
N THR A 787 -19.74 -24.39 -3.67
CA THR A 787 -18.62 -24.88 -2.86
C THR A 787 -17.60 -23.78 -2.59
N ILE A 788 -17.22 -22.99 -3.60
CA ILE A 788 -16.28 -21.88 -3.41
C ILE A 788 -16.89 -20.81 -2.49
N PHE A 789 -18.10 -20.34 -2.78
CA PHE A 789 -18.67 -19.21 -2.07
C PHE A 789 -19.08 -19.55 -0.64
N ILE A 790 -19.82 -20.65 -0.45
CA ILE A 790 -20.36 -21.03 0.85
C ILE A 790 -19.30 -21.77 1.67
N LEU A 791 -18.73 -22.84 1.12
CA LEU A 791 -17.84 -23.70 1.90
C LEU A 791 -16.43 -23.12 2.01
N CYS A 792 -15.83 -22.57 0.95
CA CYS A 792 -14.45 -22.07 1.03
C CYS A 792 -14.35 -20.65 1.60
N ILE A 793 -15.20 -19.71 1.17
CA ILE A 793 -15.09 -18.31 1.60
C ILE A 793 -15.83 -18.07 2.92
N MET A 794 -17.15 -18.33 2.98
CA MET A 794 -17.95 -17.99 4.16
C MET A 794 -17.59 -18.86 5.38
N GLU A 795 -17.56 -20.18 5.21
CA GLU A 795 -17.16 -21.09 6.29
C GLU A 795 -15.64 -21.05 6.58
N GLY A 796 -14.81 -20.79 5.56
CA GLY A 796 -13.38 -20.55 5.78
C GLY A 796 -13.14 -19.31 6.64
N LEU A 797 -13.87 -18.22 6.41
CA LEU A 797 -13.79 -17.01 7.22
C LEU A 797 -14.33 -17.23 8.64
N SER A 798 -15.42 -17.99 8.79
CA SER A 798 -15.99 -18.33 10.11
C SER A 798 -14.97 -19.12 10.94
N ALA A 799 -14.38 -20.17 10.38
CA ALA A 799 -13.36 -21.00 11.03
C ALA A 799 -12.08 -20.19 11.34
N PHE A 800 -11.68 -19.27 10.46
CA PHE A 800 -10.55 -18.36 10.68
C PHE A 800 -10.77 -17.48 11.93
N LEU A 801 -11.94 -16.83 12.05
CA LEU A 801 -12.24 -15.98 13.21
C LEU A 801 -12.38 -16.77 14.51
N HIS A 802 -12.91 -17.99 14.45
CA HIS A 802 -12.97 -18.86 15.62
C HIS A 802 -11.58 -19.36 16.05
N ALA A 803 -10.69 -19.71 15.12
CA ALA A 803 -9.30 -20.03 15.43
C ALA A 803 -8.57 -18.81 16.02
N LEU A 804 -8.85 -17.61 15.53
CA LEU A 804 -8.27 -16.36 16.04
C LEU A 804 -8.71 -16.09 17.48
N ARG A 805 -10.00 -16.25 17.74
CA ARG A 805 -10.56 -16.10 19.08
C ARG A 805 -9.88 -17.04 20.09
N LEU A 806 -9.70 -18.32 19.74
CA LEU A 806 -9.00 -19.31 20.57
C LEU A 806 -7.57 -18.87 20.93
N HIS A 807 -6.90 -18.12 20.05
CA HIS A 807 -5.57 -17.60 20.33
C HIS A 807 -5.61 -16.35 21.21
N TRP A 808 -6.49 -15.39 20.93
CA TRP A 808 -6.57 -14.14 21.70
C TRP A 808 -7.09 -14.34 23.12
N VAL A 809 -8.21 -15.05 23.26
CA VAL A 809 -8.87 -15.18 24.57
C VAL A 809 -8.34 -16.40 25.31
N GLU A 810 -8.42 -17.60 24.73
CA GLU A 810 -8.13 -18.83 25.48
C GLU A 810 -6.63 -19.05 25.73
N ALA A 811 -5.76 -18.75 24.75
CA ALA A 811 -4.31 -18.86 24.91
C ALA A 811 -3.65 -17.55 25.40
N GLY A 812 -4.07 -16.40 24.86
CA GLY A 812 -3.51 -15.07 25.16
C GLY A 812 -3.70 -14.67 26.61
N SER A 813 -4.91 -14.84 27.17
CA SER A 813 -5.21 -14.48 28.57
C SER A 813 -4.35 -15.20 29.63
N LYS A 814 -3.62 -16.26 29.26
CA LYS A 814 -2.80 -17.04 30.18
C LYS A 814 -1.38 -16.54 30.33
N HIS A 815 -0.83 -15.86 29.32
CA HIS A 815 0.59 -15.49 29.32
C HIS A 815 0.89 -14.10 28.77
N TYR A 816 -0.07 -13.48 28.08
CA TYR A 816 0.13 -12.25 27.34
C TYR A 816 -0.51 -11.07 28.08
N GLU A 817 0.31 -10.16 28.60
CA GLU A 817 -0.15 -9.00 29.38
C GLU A 817 -0.64 -7.86 28.48
N ALA A 818 -0.14 -7.79 27.23
CA ALA A 818 -0.61 -6.89 26.17
C ALA A 818 -0.62 -5.38 26.50
N ALA A 819 0.17 -4.93 27.47
CA ALA A 819 0.20 -3.53 27.94
C ALA A 819 1.31 -2.67 27.29
N GLY A 820 1.99 -3.16 26.26
CA GLY A 820 3.06 -2.42 25.59
C GLY A 820 2.57 -1.38 24.59
N TYR A 821 3.50 -0.59 24.06
CA TYR A 821 3.25 0.30 22.93
C TYR A 821 4.26 0.05 21.79
N PRO A 822 3.88 0.30 20.53
CA PRO A 822 4.69 -0.08 19.39
C PRO A 822 5.88 0.87 19.19
N PHE A 823 6.96 0.32 18.65
CA PHE A 823 8.09 1.11 18.17
C PHE A 823 7.81 1.77 16.82
N GLU A 824 7.55 3.08 16.83
CA GLU A 824 7.28 3.90 15.64
C GLU A 824 8.44 4.87 15.38
N PRO A 825 9.51 4.43 14.70
CA PRO A 825 10.64 5.30 14.39
C PRO A 825 10.30 6.29 13.28
N LEU A 826 10.90 7.48 13.34
CA LEU A 826 10.84 8.46 12.26
C LEU A 826 11.40 7.84 10.98
N THR A 827 10.58 7.71 9.94
CA THR A 827 10.96 7.12 8.65
C THR A 827 10.33 7.89 7.50
N PHE A 828 11.10 8.17 6.43
CA PHE A 828 10.58 8.83 5.22
C PHE A 828 10.04 7.88 4.14
N ARG A 829 10.11 6.57 4.36
CA ARG A 829 9.57 5.60 3.40
C ARG A 829 8.05 5.74 3.33
N GLN A 830 7.56 5.80 2.11
CA GLN A 830 6.16 5.95 1.77
C GLN A 830 5.37 4.76 2.34
N GLU A 831 4.70 4.97 3.46
CA GLU A 831 3.42 4.29 3.70
C GLU A 831 2.48 4.88 2.65
N GLU A 832 2.30 4.17 1.53
CA GLU A 832 1.21 4.47 0.61
C GLU A 832 -0.10 4.37 1.41
N ASN A 833 -0.98 5.35 1.23
CA ASN A 833 -2.34 5.41 1.77
C ASN A 833 -3.16 4.18 1.32
N ILE A 834 -2.90 3.03 1.93
CA ILE A 834 -3.87 1.98 2.16
C ILE A 834 -4.42 2.31 3.55
N GLY A 835 -5.74 2.32 3.74
CA GLY A 835 -6.45 2.76 4.97
C GLY A 835 -6.14 1.99 6.27
N TRP A 836 -4.97 1.39 6.39
CA TRP A 836 -4.49 0.59 7.50
C TRP A 836 -3.14 1.16 7.96
N LYS A 837 -3.14 1.84 9.11
CA LYS A 837 -1.99 2.52 9.75
C LYS A 837 -0.79 1.62 10.12
N HIS A 838 -0.69 0.38 9.62
CA HIS A 838 0.28 -0.63 10.08
C HIS A 838 0.98 -1.41 8.96
N ALA A 839 1.01 -0.91 7.72
CA ALA A 839 1.72 -1.56 6.63
C ALA A 839 3.25 -1.39 6.74
N ARG A 840 3.90 -2.20 7.60
CA ARG A 840 5.36 -2.29 7.81
C ARG A 840 6.10 -3.07 6.70
N ILE A 841 5.65 -2.94 5.45
CA ILE A 841 6.27 -3.61 4.31
C ILE A 841 7.50 -2.78 3.89
N LEU A 842 8.65 -3.46 3.76
CA LEU A 842 9.98 -2.93 3.33
C LEU A 842 10.95 -2.47 4.43
N ARG A 843 11.12 -3.25 5.52
CA ARG A 843 12.28 -3.08 6.43
C ARG A 843 13.53 -3.91 6.09
N SER A 844 13.52 -4.87 5.16
CA SER A 844 14.66 -5.81 5.03
C SER A 844 15.29 -6.04 3.65
N SER A 845 14.68 -5.61 2.54
CA SER A 845 15.26 -5.84 1.20
C SER A 845 16.16 -4.69 0.72
N SER A 846 15.81 -3.43 1.01
CA SER A 846 16.53 -2.27 0.46
C SER A 846 17.81 -1.91 1.23
N ALA A 847 17.93 -2.30 2.50
CA ALA A 847 19.12 -2.01 3.31
C ALA A 847 20.38 -2.75 2.82
N ARG A 848 20.24 -3.85 2.04
CA ARG A 848 21.38 -4.48 1.35
C ARG A 848 21.74 -3.81 0.03
N LEU A 849 20.81 -3.07 -0.59
CA LEU A 849 21.03 -2.42 -1.89
C LEU A 849 21.72 -1.05 -1.75
N TYR A 850 21.56 -0.35 -0.63
CA TYR A 850 22.14 0.98 -0.43
C TYR A 850 23.47 0.99 0.33
N ALA A 851 23.84 -0.08 1.05
CA ALA A 851 25.09 -0.15 1.80
C ALA A 851 26.33 -0.53 0.96
N THR A 852 26.16 -0.87 -0.32
CA THR A 852 27.24 -1.31 -1.24
C THR A 852 27.47 -0.35 -2.41
N GLY A 853 26.98 0.90 -2.28
CA GLY A 853 26.57 1.77 -3.39
C GLY A 853 27.63 2.43 -4.29
N ALA A 854 28.94 2.25 -4.06
CA ALA A 854 29.98 2.81 -4.94
C ALA A 854 30.75 1.75 -5.76
N GLU A 855 30.95 0.55 -5.22
CA GLU A 855 31.79 -0.48 -5.84
C GLU A 855 31.06 -1.35 -6.87
N HIS A 856 29.72 -1.34 -6.90
CA HIS A 856 28.92 -2.23 -7.75
C HIS A 856 28.23 -1.56 -8.95
N ARG A 857 28.50 -0.28 -9.27
CA ARG A 857 27.88 0.40 -10.42
C ARG A 857 28.55 0.05 -11.75
N LEU A 858 27.79 0.05 -12.85
CA LEU A 858 28.29 -0.23 -14.20
C LEU A 858 28.99 1.01 -14.75
N ARG A 859 30.31 1.03 -14.67
CA ARG A 859 31.20 2.01 -15.31
C ARG A 859 32.00 1.28 -16.35
N MET A 860 31.50 1.34 -17.58
CA MET A 860 31.96 0.47 -18.65
C MET A 860 32.76 1.23 -19.72
N LEU A 861 33.87 0.66 -20.16
CA LEU A 861 34.58 1.09 -21.38
C LEU A 861 34.34 0.09 -22.51
N LEU A 862 34.05 0.59 -23.71
CA LEU A 862 33.97 -0.25 -24.91
C LEU A 862 35.12 0.06 -25.88
N VAL A 863 36.01 -0.91 -26.04
CA VAL A 863 37.23 -0.82 -26.85
C VAL A 863 37.13 -1.77 -28.06
N GLY A 864 37.78 -1.39 -29.18
CA GLY A 864 37.93 -2.26 -30.35
C GLY A 864 38.26 -1.49 -31.63
N CYS A 865 38.64 -2.20 -32.69
CA CYS A 865 39.03 -1.60 -33.96
C CYS A 865 37.92 -0.73 -34.59
N PRO A 866 38.25 0.31 -35.38
CA PRO A 866 37.27 1.03 -36.19
C PRO A 866 36.51 0.05 -37.12
N GLY A 867 35.18 0.00 -37.04
CA GLY A 867 34.36 -0.96 -37.81
C GLY A 867 34.00 -2.26 -37.08
N SER A 868 34.44 -2.45 -35.83
CA SER A 868 34.10 -3.64 -35.02
C SER A 868 32.62 -3.72 -34.58
N GLY A 869 31.86 -2.62 -34.69
CA GLY A 869 30.44 -2.56 -34.31
C GLY A 869 30.14 -1.92 -32.96
N LYS A 870 31.11 -1.21 -32.35
CA LYS A 870 30.97 -0.49 -31.07
C LYS A 870 29.67 0.30 -30.95
N GLY A 871 29.46 1.30 -31.81
CA GLY A 871 28.26 2.14 -31.75
C GLY A 871 26.94 1.39 -31.85
N THR A 872 26.90 0.26 -32.58
CA THR A 872 25.71 -0.61 -32.64
C THR A 872 25.46 -1.33 -31.32
N LEU A 873 26.51 -1.83 -30.67
CA LEU A 873 26.40 -2.47 -29.35
C LEU A 873 26.08 -1.43 -28.27
N SER A 874 26.74 -0.27 -28.28
CA SER A 874 26.45 0.84 -27.38
C SER A 874 24.98 1.24 -27.46
N ALA A 875 24.43 1.45 -28.67
CA ALA A 875 23.02 1.76 -28.87
C ALA A 875 22.07 0.67 -28.32
N ARG A 876 22.43 -0.61 -28.47
CA ARG A 876 21.66 -1.72 -27.89
C ARG A 876 21.72 -1.72 -26.36
N ILE A 877 22.87 -1.40 -25.76
CA ILE A 877 23.01 -1.24 -24.30
C ILE A 877 22.09 -0.11 -23.81
N GLN A 878 22.13 1.05 -24.47
CA GLN A 878 21.29 2.19 -24.10
C GLN A 878 19.80 1.87 -24.23
N GLN A 879 19.38 1.16 -25.29
CA GLN A 879 17.99 0.76 -25.48
C GLN A 879 17.52 -0.26 -24.44
N LYS A 880 18.38 -1.20 -24.03
CA LYS A 880 17.99 -2.28 -23.11
C LYS A 880 18.09 -1.89 -21.64
N TYR A 881 19.17 -1.20 -21.26
CA TYR A 881 19.51 -0.92 -19.86
C TYR A 881 19.38 0.56 -19.48
N SER A 882 18.96 1.43 -20.40
CA SER A 882 18.83 2.89 -20.17
C SER A 882 20.12 3.57 -19.66
N VAL A 883 21.28 3.00 -19.98
CA VAL A 883 22.59 3.54 -19.56
C VAL A 883 23.01 4.69 -20.48
N PRO A 884 23.37 5.88 -19.97
CA PRO A 884 23.89 6.98 -20.76
C PRO A 884 25.23 6.61 -21.41
N ILE A 885 25.35 6.93 -22.71
CA ILE A 885 26.58 6.73 -23.48
C ILE A 885 27.29 8.08 -23.65
N ILE A 886 28.56 8.12 -23.28
CA ILE A 886 29.45 9.25 -23.52
C ILE A 886 30.34 8.88 -24.71
N THR A 887 30.02 9.43 -25.88
CA THR A 887 30.83 9.27 -27.09
C THR A 887 31.72 10.49 -27.27
N ALA A 888 33.03 10.33 -27.07
CA ALA A 888 33.98 11.44 -27.17
C ALA A 888 33.98 12.13 -28.56
N GLY A 889 33.68 11.36 -29.61
CA GLY A 889 33.55 11.89 -30.97
C GLY A 889 32.31 12.78 -31.17
N ASP A 890 31.19 12.49 -30.52
CA ASP A 890 29.97 13.29 -30.64
C ASP A 890 30.06 14.56 -29.81
N LEU A 891 30.71 14.53 -28.65
CA LEU A 891 31.07 15.73 -27.88
C LEU A 891 31.92 16.69 -28.73
N LEU A 892 33.00 16.20 -29.36
CA LEU A 892 33.84 17.04 -30.23
C LEU A 892 33.06 17.63 -31.42
N ARG A 893 32.16 16.85 -32.02
CA ARG A 893 31.28 17.34 -33.10
C ARG A 893 30.31 18.40 -32.61
N TRP A 894 29.71 18.20 -31.44
CA TRP A 894 28.82 19.17 -30.81
C TRP A 894 29.56 20.50 -30.55
N HIS A 895 30.78 20.45 -30.02
CA HIS A 895 31.62 21.64 -29.83
C HIS A 895 31.98 22.34 -31.15
N THR A 896 32.15 21.56 -32.23
CA THR A 896 32.43 22.06 -33.58
C THR A 896 31.19 22.71 -34.23
N THR A 897 30.01 22.11 -34.10
CA THR A 897 28.75 22.68 -34.65
C THR A 897 28.35 23.96 -33.92
N HIS A 898 28.64 24.06 -32.62
CA HIS A 898 28.37 25.25 -31.81
C HIS A 898 29.50 26.30 -31.83
N ASN A 899 30.54 26.12 -32.66
CA ASN A 899 31.64 27.08 -32.86
C ASN A 899 32.38 27.51 -31.57
N THR A 900 32.45 26.63 -30.57
CA THR A 900 33.20 26.88 -29.31
C THR A 900 34.71 26.98 -29.58
N GLU A 901 35.49 27.58 -28.65
CA GLU A 901 36.95 27.70 -28.81
C GLU A 901 37.63 26.34 -28.95
N LEU A 902 37.23 25.36 -28.13
CA LEU A 902 37.62 23.95 -28.25
C LEU A 902 37.23 23.37 -29.61
N GLY A 903 36.02 23.68 -30.12
CA GLY A 903 35.57 23.24 -31.44
C GLY A 903 36.41 23.76 -32.60
N LYS A 904 36.90 25.01 -32.53
CA LYS A 904 37.79 25.59 -33.54
C LYS A 904 39.17 24.93 -33.52
N GLN A 905 39.73 24.68 -32.34
CA GLN A 905 40.99 23.96 -32.19
C GLN A 905 40.86 22.51 -32.67
N ALA A 906 39.78 21.82 -32.27
CA ALA A 906 39.49 20.46 -32.71
C ALA A 906 39.31 20.38 -34.23
N SER A 907 38.60 21.32 -34.85
CA SER A 907 38.42 21.37 -36.31
C SER A 907 39.76 21.48 -37.06
N ALA A 908 40.70 22.31 -36.56
CA ALA A 908 42.03 22.44 -37.14
C ALA A 908 42.88 21.16 -37.02
N VAL A 909 42.83 20.51 -35.86
CA VAL A 909 43.57 19.25 -35.58
C VAL A 909 43.00 18.08 -36.39
N ILE A 910 41.66 17.98 -36.48
CA ILE A 910 40.96 16.94 -37.25
C ILE A 910 41.25 17.09 -38.75
N ARG A 911 41.24 18.31 -39.30
CA ARG A 911 41.63 18.57 -40.71
C ARG A 911 43.09 18.19 -41.00
N ALA A 912 43.97 18.32 -40.00
CA ALA A 912 45.36 17.90 -40.11
C ALA A 912 45.56 16.37 -39.94
N GLY A 913 44.49 15.61 -39.68
CA GLY A 913 44.54 14.15 -39.49
C GLY A 913 45.26 13.70 -38.23
N LYS A 914 45.45 14.60 -37.25
CA LYS A 914 46.11 14.31 -35.97
C LYS A 914 45.06 14.03 -34.87
N LEU A 915 45.46 13.30 -33.83
CA LEU A 915 44.64 13.12 -32.63
C LEU A 915 44.72 14.38 -31.75
N MET A 916 43.63 14.66 -31.05
CA MET A 916 43.61 15.71 -30.02
C MET A 916 44.60 15.37 -28.89
N PRO A 917 45.25 16.37 -28.27
CA PRO A 917 46.09 16.15 -27.10
C PRO A 917 45.32 15.47 -25.95
N ASP A 918 46.02 14.60 -25.21
CA ASP A 918 45.43 13.76 -24.16
C ASP A 918 44.82 14.60 -23.02
N GLU A 919 45.48 15.68 -22.61
CA GLU A 919 45.02 16.58 -21.54
C GLU A 919 43.68 17.25 -21.90
N THR A 920 43.56 17.76 -23.12
CA THR A 920 42.34 18.42 -23.60
C THR A 920 41.17 17.44 -23.72
N MET A 921 41.45 16.19 -24.11
CA MET A 921 40.42 15.14 -24.16
C MET A 921 39.98 14.72 -22.75
N MET A 922 40.91 14.64 -21.81
CA MET A 922 40.59 14.31 -20.42
C MET A 922 39.77 15.41 -19.74
N GLU A 923 40.04 16.68 -20.02
CA GLU A 923 39.22 17.79 -19.50
C GLU A 923 37.78 17.71 -20.00
N LEU A 924 37.59 17.50 -21.30
CA LEU A 924 36.27 17.42 -21.93
C LEU A 924 35.46 16.19 -21.49
N VAL A 925 36.09 15.01 -21.47
CA VAL A 925 35.40 13.78 -21.03
C VAL A 925 35.24 13.79 -19.51
N GLY A 926 36.23 14.27 -18.78
CA GLY A 926 36.23 14.37 -17.32
C GLY A 926 35.10 15.23 -16.78
N GLN A 927 34.82 16.39 -17.39
CA GLN A 927 33.64 17.20 -17.03
C GLN A 927 32.33 16.42 -17.19
N LYS A 928 32.20 15.63 -18.26
CA LYS A 928 30.95 14.89 -18.52
C LYS A 928 30.80 13.64 -17.66
N VAL A 929 31.90 12.99 -17.33
CA VAL A 929 31.93 11.90 -16.33
C VAL A 929 31.58 12.44 -14.94
N GLN A 930 32.06 13.64 -14.59
CA GLN A 930 31.76 14.32 -13.32
C GLN A 930 30.28 14.61 -13.12
N GLU A 931 29.59 15.08 -14.16
CA GLU A 931 28.14 15.27 -14.12
C GLU A 931 27.38 13.95 -13.83
N MET A 932 28.02 12.79 -14.07
CA MET A 932 27.43 11.45 -14.01
C MET A 932 28.07 10.57 -12.91
N ASP A 933 28.74 11.18 -11.91
CA ASP A 933 29.55 10.47 -10.89
C ASP A 933 28.75 9.40 -10.09
N GLN A 934 27.42 9.55 -9.97
CA GLN A 934 26.53 8.62 -9.24
C GLN A 934 25.67 7.70 -10.13
N SER A 935 25.78 7.78 -11.46
CA SER A 935 24.99 6.96 -12.41
C SER A 935 25.84 5.90 -13.11
N ASP A 936 25.18 4.85 -13.62
CA ASP A 936 25.81 3.91 -14.55
C ASP A 936 26.15 4.66 -15.85
N TRP A 937 27.30 4.40 -16.47
CA TRP A 937 27.67 5.03 -17.74
C TRP A 937 28.54 4.14 -18.61
N LEU A 938 28.48 4.39 -19.92
CA LEU A 938 29.30 3.74 -20.94
C LEU A 938 30.14 4.80 -21.67
N LEU A 939 31.46 4.62 -21.70
CA LEU A 939 32.35 5.41 -22.55
C LEU A 939 32.64 4.67 -23.86
N ASP A 940 32.32 5.32 -24.98
CA ASP A 940 32.61 4.83 -26.33
C ASP A 940 33.65 5.73 -27.01
N GLY A 941 34.77 5.14 -27.43
CA GLY A 941 35.79 5.82 -28.22
C GLY A 941 36.82 6.65 -27.44
N PHE A 942 36.83 6.54 -26.10
CA PHE A 942 37.83 7.05 -25.17
C PHE A 942 37.99 6.03 -24.02
N PRO A 943 39.20 5.77 -23.49
CA PRO A 943 40.53 6.22 -23.93
C PRO A 943 41.01 5.54 -25.23
N ARG A 944 41.99 6.13 -25.92
CA ARG A 944 42.63 5.58 -27.14
C ARG A 944 44.13 5.34 -27.00
N THR A 945 44.80 6.06 -26.10
CA THR A 945 46.22 5.94 -25.78
C THR A 945 46.39 5.39 -24.36
N SER A 946 47.55 4.81 -24.06
CA SER A 946 47.87 4.36 -22.70
C SER A 946 47.85 5.52 -21.69
N GLY A 947 48.37 6.69 -22.06
CA GLY A 947 48.36 7.89 -21.23
C GLY A 947 46.95 8.31 -20.79
N GLN A 948 45.99 8.34 -21.72
CA GLN A 948 44.58 8.61 -21.40
C GLN A 948 43.99 7.59 -20.44
N ALA A 949 44.33 6.30 -20.61
CA ALA A 949 43.83 5.24 -19.72
C ALA A 949 44.41 5.36 -18.30
N THR A 950 45.68 5.71 -18.16
CA THR A 950 46.31 5.96 -16.86
C THR A 950 45.67 7.17 -16.17
N MET A 951 45.54 8.29 -16.89
CA MET A 951 44.91 9.52 -16.38
C MET A 951 43.45 9.30 -15.96
N LEU A 952 42.67 8.57 -16.77
CA LEU A 952 41.28 8.24 -16.44
C LEU A 952 41.22 7.37 -15.17
N ASN A 953 42.07 6.35 -15.07
CA ASN A 953 42.07 5.46 -13.92
C ASN A 953 42.49 6.20 -12.64
N GLU A 954 43.53 7.03 -12.68
CA GLU A 954 43.97 7.87 -11.56
C GLU A 954 42.89 8.88 -11.13
N SER A 955 42.25 9.55 -12.10
CA SER A 955 41.16 10.49 -11.82
C SER A 955 39.95 9.82 -11.18
N LEU A 956 39.65 8.57 -11.53
CA LEU A 956 38.56 7.79 -10.93
C LEU A 956 38.94 7.22 -9.55
N HIS A 957 40.19 6.79 -9.38
CA HIS A 957 40.70 6.30 -8.09
C HIS A 957 40.75 7.40 -7.02
N SER A 958 41.18 8.61 -7.36
CA SER A 958 41.18 9.76 -6.43
C SER A 958 39.80 10.13 -5.90
N LYS A 959 38.72 9.71 -6.59
CA LYS A 959 37.33 9.97 -6.24
C LYS A 959 36.59 8.75 -5.65
N ASN A 960 37.29 7.64 -5.40
CA ASN A 960 36.67 6.37 -4.98
C ASN A 960 35.58 5.84 -5.93
N THR A 961 35.68 6.14 -7.23
CA THR A 961 34.71 5.70 -8.26
C THR A 961 35.38 4.83 -9.33
N PRO A 962 35.93 3.66 -8.95
CA PRO A 962 36.75 2.88 -9.87
C PRO A 962 35.94 2.34 -11.06
N LEU A 963 36.66 2.07 -12.14
CA LEU A 963 36.13 1.42 -13.33
C LEU A 963 35.75 -0.04 -13.03
N THR A 964 34.60 -0.51 -13.50
CA THR A 964 34.08 -1.83 -13.12
C THR A 964 34.12 -2.86 -14.24
N LEU A 965 34.06 -2.44 -15.50
CA LEU A 965 34.11 -3.34 -16.67
C LEU A 965 34.77 -2.69 -17.89
N VAL A 966 35.72 -3.38 -18.53
CA VAL A 966 36.27 -3.02 -19.84
C VAL A 966 35.96 -4.15 -20.80
N VAL A 967 35.30 -3.84 -21.92
CA VAL A 967 35.00 -4.82 -22.96
C VAL A 967 35.82 -4.50 -24.20
N ASN A 968 36.61 -5.46 -24.64
CA ASN A 968 37.34 -5.38 -25.89
C ASN A 968 36.66 -6.25 -26.96
N LEU A 969 36.32 -5.65 -28.10
CA LEU A 969 35.69 -6.33 -29.23
C LEU A 969 36.74 -6.85 -30.19
N ASN A 970 36.95 -8.17 -30.18
CA ASN A 970 37.87 -8.85 -31.08
C ASN A 970 37.13 -9.37 -32.33
N VAL A 971 37.20 -8.59 -33.42
CA VAL A 971 36.58 -8.93 -34.71
C VAL A 971 37.67 -9.10 -35.76
N PRO A 972 37.65 -10.18 -36.58
CA PRO A 972 38.64 -10.40 -37.64
C PRO A 972 38.75 -9.24 -38.65
N GLU A 973 39.97 -8.89 -39.05
CA GLU A 973 40.25 -7.74 -39.93
C GLU A 973 39.56 -7.81 -41.30
N ASP A 974 39.43 -9.01 -41.86
CA ASP A 974 38.74 -9.27 -43.13
C ASP A 974 37.27 -8.83 -43.07
N VAL A 975 36.61 -9.11 -41.94
CA VAL A 975 35.22 -8.74 -41.70
C VAL A 975 35.09 -7.24 -41.48
N ILE A 976 36.04 -6.63 -40.76
CA ILE A 976 36.04 -5.17 -40.53
C ILE A 976 36.21 -4.42 -41.85
N LEU A 977 37.13 -4.86 -42.71
CA LEU A 977 37.36 -4.26 -44.03
C LEU A 977 36.07 -4.30 -44.88
N GLN A 978 35.40 -5.46 -44.94
CA GLN A 978 34.11 -5.60 -45.63
C GLN A 978 33.06 -4.65 -45.04
N ARG A 979 32.96 -4.56 -43.71
CA ARG A 979 32.00 -3.67 -43.05
C ARG A 979 32.22 -2.19 -43.35
N VAL A 980 33.47 -1.77 -43.48
CA VAL A 980 33.83 -0.38 -43.82
C VAL A 980 33.54 -0.10 -45.29
N LEU A 981 33.83 -1.04 -46.20
CA LEU A 981 33.56 -0.89 -47.63
C LEU A 981 32.06 -0.83 -47.94
N ASP A 982 31.25 -1.61 -47.23
CA ASP A 982 29.80 -1.68 -47.44
C ASP A 982 29.01 -0.70 -46.56
N ARG A 983 29.69 0.24 -45.91
CA ARG A 983 29.10 1.26 -45.03
C ARG A 983 28.46 2.39 -45.84
N TRP A 984 27.20 2.67 -45.54
CA TRP A 984 26.46 3.83 -46.02
C TRP A 984 25.98 4.64 -44.82
N THR A 985 26.02 5.97 -44.89
CA THR A 985 25.62 6.82 -43.78
C THR A 985 24.68 7.92 -44.21
N HIS A 986 23.67 8.18 -43.37
CA HIS A 986 22.84 9.36 -43.50
C HIS A 986 23.51 10.51 -42.74
N ILE A 987 23.86 11.59 -43.45
CA ILE A 987 24.71 12.67 -42.88
C ILE A 987 23.98 13.45 -41.78
N ALA A 988 22.70 13.78 -41.99
CA ALA A 988 21.96 14.62 -41.06
C ALA A 988 21.59 13.88 -39.76
N SER A 989 21.30 12.58 -39.82
CA SER A 989 20.95 11.77 -38.64
C SER A 989 22.11 10.97 -38.04
N GLY A 990 23.20 10.81 -38.78
CA GLY A 990 24.33 9.97 -38.39
C GLY A 990 24.07 8.45 -38.46
N ARG A 991 22.88 8.01 -38.89
CA ARG A 991 22.52 6.58 -39.01
C ARG A 991 23.42 5.87 -40.03
N VAL A 992 23.77 4.62 -39.71
CA VAL A 992 24.71 3.82 -40.49
C VAL A 992 24.03 2.54 -40.96
N TYR A 993 24.10 2.32 -42.27
CA TYR A 993 23.62 1.12 -42.95
C TYR A 993 24.80 0.32 -43.46
N ASN A 994 24.62 -1.00 -43.54
CA ASN A 994 25.62 -1.89 -44.13
C ASN A 994 24.90 -2.85 -45.08
N LEU A 995 25.29 -2.87 -46.36
CA LEU A 995 24.57 -3.64 -47.38
C LEU A 995 24.51 -5.16 -47.09
N SER A 996 25.49 -5.72 -46.37
CA SER A 996 25.54 -7.15 -46.06
C SER A 996 24.79 -7.52 -44.78
N PHE A 997 24.86 -6.68 -43.75
CA PHE A 997 24.39 -7.04 -42.39
C PHE A 997 23.17 -6.24 -41.92
N ASN A 998 22.95 -5.03 -42.42
CA ASN A 998 21.82 -4.17 -42.10
C ASN A 998 21.47 -3.28 -43.31
N PRO A 999 20.95 -3.87 -44.40
CA PRO A 999 20.62 -3.12 -45.61
C PRO A 999 19.41 -2.21 -45.34
N PRO A 1000 19.37 -1.00 -45.95
CA PRO A 1000 18.18 -0.16 -45.88
C PRO A 1000 17.01 -0.87 -46.58
N LYS A 1001 15.77 -0.60 -46.14
CA LYS A 1001 14.55 -1.16 -46.74
C LYS A 1001 14.45 -0.82 -48.22
N ASN A 1002 14.82 0.42 -48.56
CA ASN A 1002 14.94 0.89 -49.94
C ASN A 1002 16.42 1.19 -50.25
N PRO A 1003 17.02 0.59 -51.30
CA PRO A 1003 18.43 0.81 -51.63
C PRO A 1003 18.75 2.30 -51.83
N GLY A 1004 19.74 2.80 -51.08
CA GLY A 1004 20.24 4.17 -51.20
C GLY A 1004 19.44 5.25 -50.47
N LEU A 1005 18.39 4.89 -49.73
CA LEU A 1005 17.55 5.82 -48.97
C LEU A 1005 17.52 5.46 -47.48
N ASP A 1006 17.40 6.45 -46.60
CA ASP A 1006 17.22 6.25 -45.16
C ASP A 1006 15.80 5.75 -44.84
N ASP A 1007 15.68 4.81 -43.91
CA ASP A 1007 14.41 4.14 -43.60
C ASP A 1007 13.38 5.01 -42.88
N LEU A 1008 13.80 6.12 -42.26
CA LEU A 1008 12.94 7.01 -41.48
C LEU A 1008 12.70 8.34 -42.18
N THR A 1009 13.75 8.95 -42.72
CA THR A 1009 13.64 10.28 -43.36
C THR A 1009 13.39 10.19 -44.86
N GLY A 1010 13.68 9.06 -45.50
CA GLY A 1010 13.56 8.91 -46.95
C GLY A 1010 14.59 9.72 -47.75
N GLU A 1011 15.61 10.26 -47.09
CA GLU A 1011 16.70 11.05 -47.67
C GLU A 1011 17.83 10.14 -48.21
N PRO A 1012 18.64 10.60 -49.18
CA PRO A 1012 19.68 9.79 -49.79
C PRO A 1012 20.81 9.46 -48.80
N LEU A 1013 21.29 8.21 -48.87
CA LEU A 1013 22.47 7.76 -48.12
C LEU A 1013 23.74 8.07 -48.90
N GLU A 1014 24.79 8.47 -48.20
CA GLU A 1014 26.10 8.76 -48.78
C GLU A 1014 27.21 7.88 -48.18
N LYS A 1015 28.18 7.52 -49.02
CA LYS A 1015 29.40 6.83 -48.58
C LYS A 1015 30.44 7.88 -48.17
N ARG A 1016 31.10 7.67 -47.03
CA ARG A 1016 32.11 8.62 -46.54
C ARG A 1016 33.34 8.60 -47.42
N GLU A 1017 33.91 9.78 -47.68
CA GLU A 1017 35.15 9.95 -48.47
C GLU A 1017 36.35 9.19 -47.87
N ASP A 1018 36.30 8.93 -46.55
CA ASP A 1018 37.32 8.23 -45.78
C ASP A 1018 37.34 6.69 -45.96
N ASP A 1019 36.27 6.09 -46.48
CA ASP A 1019 36.05 4.63 -46.48
C ASP A 1019 36.76 3.96 -47.68
N ASN A 1020 38.07 4.21 -47.80
CA ASN A 1020 38.98 3.62 -48.77
C ASN A 1020 39.93 2.58 -48.12
N PRO A 1021 40.34 1.52 -48.84
CA PRO A 1021 41.26 0.50 -48.31
C PRO A 1021 42.59 1.06 -47.80
N ALA A 1022 43.10 2.15 -48.40
CA ALA A 1022 44.36 2.77 -48.02
C ALA A 1022 44.28 3.55 -46.70
N THR A 1023 43.20 4.30 -46.47
CA THR A 1023 42.92 4.98 -45.18
C THR A 1023 42.58 3.98 -44.08
N PHE A 1024 41.93 2.87 -44.44
CA PHE A 1024 41.64 1.78 -43.51
C PHE A 1024 42.92 1.14 -42.94
N ARG A 1025 43.90 0.79 -43.79
CA ARG A 1025 45.19 0.23 -43.32
C ARG A 1025 45.89 1.16 -42.33
N LYS A 1026 45.94 2.46 -42.63
CA LYS A 1026 46.52 3.47 -41.71
C LYS A 1026 45.80 3.53 -40.36
N ARG A 1027 44.47 3.35 -40.35
CA ARG A 1027 43.67 3.33 -39.10
C ARG A 1027 43.92 2.06 -38.27
N ILE A 1028 44.12 0.91 -38.92
CA ILE A 1028 44.50 -0.33 -38.24
C ILE A 1028 45.91 -0.23 -37.66
N GLU A 1029 46.89 0.24 -38.45
CA GLU A 1029 48.26 0.44 -37.97
C GLU A 1029 48.30 1.39 -36.77
N SER A 1030 47.52 2.49 -36.82
CA SER A 1030 47.37 3.42 -35.69
C SER A 1030 46.70 2.78 -34.47
N PHE A 1031 45.74 1.88 -34.67
CA PHE A 1031 45.08 1.16 -33.58
C PHE A 1031 46.06 0.21 -32.86
N HIS A 1032 46.83 -0.57 -33.62
CA HIS A 1032 47.87 -1.44 -33.04
C HIS A 1032 48.97 -0.64 -32.35
N ALA A 1033 49.41 0.47 -32.95
CA ALA A 1033 50.48 1.29 -32.37
C ALA A 1033 50.10 1.99 -31.05
N GLN A 1034 48.82 2.36 -30.85
CA GLN A 1034 48.40 3.22 -29.74
C GLN A 1034 47.42 2.57 -28.76
N THR A 1035 46.47 1.79 -29.26
CA THR A 1035 45.35 1.23 -28.47
C THR A 1035 45.66 -0.18 -27.96
N GLU A 1036 46.51 -0.95 -28.62
CA GLU A 1036 46.93 -2.27 -28.14
C GLU A 1036 47.72 -2.19 -26.81
N PRO A 1037 48.71 -1.28 -26.64
CA PRO A 1037 49.36 -1.08 -25.34
C PRO A 1037 48.40 -0.68 -24.20
N MET A 1038 47.31 0.01 -24.54
CA MET A 1038 46.26 0.40 -23.59
C MET A 1038 45.40 -0.79 -23.16
N ILE A 1039 45.11 -1.72 -24.07
CA ILE A 1039 44.40 -2.97 -23.76
C ILE A 1039 45.26 -3.83 -22.81
N ASP A 1040 46.57 -3.93 -23.07
CA ASP A 1040 47.49 -4.66 -22.20
C ASP A 1040 47.60 -4.03 -20.79
N TYR A 1041 47.54 -2.70 -20.69
CA TYR A 1041 47.44 -2.00 -19.41
C TYR A 1041 46.20 -2.43 -18.61
N PHE A 1042 44.99 -2.41 -19.21
CA PHE A 1042 43.78 -2.84 -18.52
C PHE A 1042 43.76 -4.35 -18.20
N ARG A 1043 44.48 -5.17 -18.97
CA ARG A 1043 44.65 -6.60 -18.70
C ARG A 1043 45.51 -6.86 -17.46
N SER A 1044 46.40 -5.94 -17.10
CA SER A 1044 47.22 -6.01 -15.88
C SER A 1044 46.48 -5.61 -14.59
N ILE A 1045 45.28 -5.03 -14.70
CA ILE A 1045 44.49 -4.47 -13.59
C ILE A 1045 43.32 -5.39 -13.24
N SER A 1046 43.10 -5.63 -11.95
CA SER A 1046 41.95 -6.41 -11.45
C SER A 1046 40.75 -5.52 -11.11
N SER A 1047 39.53 -6.05 -11.26
CA SER A 1047 38.32 -5.29 -10.95
C SER A 1047 38.14 -5.15 -9.43
N PRO A 1048 37.96 -3.92 -8.89
CA PRO A 1048 37.74 -3.72 -7.46
C PRO A 1048 36.37 -4.24 -6.98
N ALA A 1049 35.38 -4.33 -7.88
CA ALA A 1049 34.04 -4.82 -7.56
C ALA A 1049 33.98 -6.32 -7.26
N HIS A 1050 34.90 -7.11 -7.83
CA HIS A 1050 34.93 -8.57 -7.72
C HIS A 1050 36.38 -9.08 -7.84
N ALA A 1051 37.03 -9.33 -6.71
CA ALA A 1051 38.42 -9.80 -6.67
C ALA A 1051 38.70 -11.09 -7.48
N SER A 1052 37.66 -11.86 -7.84
CA SER A 1052 37.76 -13.10 -8.63
C SER A 1052 37.51 -12.94 -10.14
N LYS A 1053 37.12 -11.75 -10.63
CA LYS A 1053 36.79 -11.52 -12.05
C LYS A 1053 37.70 -10.43 -12.67
N PRO A 1054 38.22 -10.64 -13.89
CA PRO A 1054 39.08 -9.64 -14.54
C PRO A 1054 38.31 -8.38 -14.93
N LEU A 1055 38.97 -7.22 -14.88
CA LEU A 1055 38.43 -5.92 -15.30
C LEU A 1055 38.15 -5.91 -16.81
N LEU A 1056 39.09 -6.43 -17.60
CA LEU A 1056 38.98 -6.56 -19.06
C LEU A 1056 38.39 -7.91 -19.48
N VAL A 1057 37.42 -7.88 -20.40
CA VAL A 1057 36.79 -9.04 -21.02
C VAL A 1057 36.89 -8.93 -22.54
N ASP A 1058 37.50 -9.92 -23.17
CA ASP A 1058 37.59 -10.02 -24.62
C ASP A 1058 36.36 -10.76 -25.17
N LEU A 1059 35.60 -10.11 -26.06
CA LEU A 1059 34.46 -10.71 -26.76
C LEU A 1059 34.81 -10.95 -28.23
N SER A 1060 34.76 -12.20 -28.67
CA SER A 1060 35.08 -12.61 -30.04
C SER A 1060 33.83 -12.96 -30.83
N GLY A 1061 33.72 -12.44 -32.05
CA GLY A 1061 32.65 -12.80 -32.99
C GLY A 1061 32.79 -12.13 -34.34
N ARG A 1062 32.14 -12.67 -35.38
CA ARG A 1062 32.16 -12.09 -36.74
C ARG A 1062 31.00 -11.12 -36.96
N THR A 1063 29.92 -11.21 -36.16
CA THR A 1063 28.75 -10.32 -36.26
C THR A 1063 28.37 -9.69 -34.91
N SER A 1064 27.76 -8.51 -34.92
CA SER A 1064 27.27 -7.89 -33.67
C SER A 1064 26.16 -8.72 -32.99
N ASN A 1065 25.48 -9.59 -33.73
CA ASN A 1065 24.47 -10.51 -33.19
C ASN A 1065 25.07 -11.71 -32.46
N GLU A 1066 26.28 -12.16 -32.85
CA GLU A 1066 27.03 -13.18 -32.10
C GLU A 1066 27.64 -12.62 -30.80
N ILE A 1067 28.11 -11.36 -30.85
CA ILE A 1067 28.77 -10.70 -29.72
C ILE A 1067 27.75 -10.26 -28.66
N TRP A 1068 26.54 -9.85 -29.07
CA TRP A 1068 25.53 -9.30 -28.17
C TRP A 1068 25.11 -10.24 -27.01
N PRO A 1069 24.80 -11.54 -27.23
CA PRO A 1069 24.48 -12.45 -26.15
C PRO A 1069 25.62 -12.61 -25.13
N GLN A 1070 26.88 -12.67 -25.59
CA GLN A 1070 28.05 -12.78 -24.70
C GLN A 1070 28.21 -11.52 -23.83
N LEU A 1071 28.01 -10.35 -24.44
CA LEU A 1071 28.04 -9.08 -23.74
C LEU A 1071 26.91 -8.97 -22.71
N GLN A 1072 25.70 -9.38 -23.10
CA GLN A 1072 24.53 -9.41 -22.25
C GLN A 1072 24.76 -10.32 -21.02
N GLU A 1073 25.23 -11.55 -21.22
CA GLU A 1073 25.53 -12.49 -20.14
C GLU A 1073 26.61 -11.93 -19.19
N THR A 1074 27.62 -11.25 -19.75
CA THR A 1074 28.69 -10.61 -18.96
C THR A 1074 28.16 -9.47 -18.09
N ILE A 1075 27.24 -8.65 -18.61
CA ILE A 1075 26.62 -7.55 -17.85
C ILE A 1075 25.67 -8.13 -16.79
N GLU A 1076 24.77 -9.04 -17.16
CA GLU A 1076 23.76 -9.61 -16.26
C GLU A 1076 24.41 -10.44 -15.12
N SER A 1077 25.50 -11.15 -15.40
CA SER A 1077 26.24 -11.93 -14.37
C SER A 1077 27.07 -11.09 -13.40
N ARG A 1078 27.36 -9.82 -13.74
CA ARG A 1078 28.16 -8.89 -12.90
C ARG A 1078 27.28 -7.83 -12.23
N PHE A 1079 26.17 -7.45 -12.86
CA PHE A 1079 25.31 -6.34 -12.47
C PHE A 1079 23.83 -6.78 -12.54
N SER A 1080 23.43 -7.66 -11.63
CA SER A 1080 22.09 -8.26 -11.62
C SER A 1080 20.95 -7.24 -11.44
N TYR A 1081 21.23 -6.09 -10.82
CA TYR A 1081 20.26 -4.99 -10.67
C TYR A 1081 19.88 -4.30 -11.99
N LEU A 1082 20.64 -4.52 -13.08
CA LEU A 1082 20.29 -4.00 -14.40
C LEU A 1082 19.32 -4.93 -15.17
N SER A 1083 19.07 -6.15 -14.67
CA SER A 1083 18.18 -7.13 -15.31
C SER A 1083 16.72 -7.08 -14.82
N THR A 1084 16.47 -6.31 -13.75
CA THR A 1084 15.16 -6.05 -13.14
C THR A 1084 14.51 -4.82 -13.75
#